data_AF-A0A1A8BQD7-F1
#
_entry.id   AF-A0A1A8BQD7-F1
#
_cell.length_a   1.000
_cell.length_b   1.000
_cell.length_c   1.000
_cell.angle_alpha   90.00
_cell.angle_beta   90.00
_cell.angle_gamma   90.00
#
_symmetry.space_group_name_H-M   'P 1'
#
loop_
_entity.id
_entity.type
_entity.pdbx_description
1 polymer ?
#
loop_
_entity_poly.entity_id
_entity_poly.type
_entity_poly.pdbx_seq_one_letter_code
_entity_poly.pdbx_strand_id
1 'polypeptide(L)'
;MAAHSRSPLLLLRFLFVCACSYVSVLGLKFPSGPAEPPHPHGVRVMEAPVVAGASQLRRTTGWKLAEEEACREDLTRLCPKHTWTNILAVLECMQDRKEEIELAPDCNHLLWNYKLNLTTDPKFESVATEVCRSTITEIKECNEEVRGKGYLVSCLVDHRGNISEYQCSQYITKITSVIFSDYRLICGFMDKCKEDINSLHCGSINVGQKDIHSQGEVIACLEKALVRQAEQPDRAHPIKEECQKAILRVAELSSDDFHLDRHLYFACREDRERFCQNVQAGEGKVYKCLFNHKYEDAMSEKCRDALTTRQKLISQDYKVSYSLAKACKLDLRKQHCSLDTNLPRAREARLSYLLLCLEAAVHRGRPVSGECQGEMLDFRRMLMEDFSLSPEIVLHCRTEIEAQCSGLHRKGRTLHCLMRIGRGDRSSAIDSICQNALQTLIQSADPGADYRIDRALNEACESVIQTACKHIRSGDPMILSCLMEHLYTEKMVEDCEHRLLELQYFISRDWKLDPVLYRKCQGDAARLCHTHGWNETSELMPPGAVFSCLYRHAYRTEEQGRRLSRDCKVEVQRILHQRALDVKLDPELQKHCMTDLGKWCSEKTDTGQELECLQDHLEDLVSICREVVGNLTELESEDIQIDALLIRACDAVIQAHCHDVADNQVDTGDLMECLVQNKQQKEMNDKCAVGVTHFQLIQMKDFRFSYKFKMACKEDVLRLCPNIKKKVDVVICLSTTVRNDTLQEVREQRVSLKCRKQLRVEELEMSEDIRLEPELYDPCKSDISRLCPNVAFGNAQMIECLKEQKNLLSQRCHQRIFKLQEVEMSDPELDYQLMRVCKQMIKRFCTEADAKNVLQCLKQNKNSELMDPKCKQMITKRQITQNTDYRLNPMLRKACRADIPKFCQSILNKASEDRELEGQVIACLKLKYADQRLSPDCEDQIRVILQESALDYRLDPQLQMHCSDEITKLCPEEAAAQEQTGQVEECLKVNLLKIKQDACRKEVLNMLKESKADIFVDPVLHTACALDLKHHCAAITPGRGRQMSCLIEALQDKRIRLQPECKKRLQDRIDMWSYAAKVAPAENFSDLAVQVMTSPSKNYILFVIAMSLCVLFLVGLLCGRITKRVTRELKDR
;
A
#
# COMPACT_ATOMS: atom_id res chain seq x y z
N MET A 1 42.68 4.57 -11.09
CA MET A 1 43.41 3.83 -12.16
C MET A 1 43.17 2.33 -11.99
N ALA A 2 43.61 1.52 -12.96
CA ALA A 2 43.60 0.06 -13.07
C ALA A 2 43.95 -0.77 -11.80
N ALA A 3 43.66 -2.08 -11.68
CA ALA A 3 42.76 -2.99 -12.43
C ALA A 3 42.61 -4.39 -11.74
N HIS A 4 41.85 -5.29 -12.38
CA HIS A 4 41.48 -6.69 -12.09
C HIS A 4 42.50 -7.65 -11.44
N SER A 5 41.94 -8.71 -10.82
CA SER A 5 42.20 -10.11 -11.23
C SER A 5 40.96 -11.01 -11.04
N ARG A 6 41.02 -12.29 -11.46
CA ARG A 6 39.97 -13.33 -11.34
C ARG A 6 40.59 -14.66 -10.86
N SER A 7 39.77 -15.49 -10.18
CA SER A 7 39.55 -16.98 -10.20
C SER A 7 40.59 -17.93 -10.88
N PRO A 8 40.63 -19.29 -10.66
CA PRO A 8 39.47 -20.17 -10.33
C PRO A 8 39.66 -21.59 -9.65
N LEU A 9 38.52 -22.26 -9.36
CA LEU A 9 38.15 -23.70 -9.58
C LEU A 9 38.80 -24.93 -8.85
N LEU A 10 38.00 -26.04 -8.86
CA LEU A 10 38.28 -27.48 -8.54
C LEU A 10 38.28 -27.90 -7.03
N LEU A 11 37.85 -29.10 -6.57
CA LEU A 11 37.11 -30.27 -7.13
C LEU A 11 36.59 -31.26 -6.02
N LEU A 12 35.35 -31.79 -6.13
CA LEU A 12 34.88 -33.20 -5.88
C LEU A 12 35.19 -33.99 -4.53
N ARG A 13 34.51 -35.06 -4.06
CA ARG A 13 33.28 -35.86 -4.42
C ARG A 13 32.86 -36.85 -3.28
N PHE A 14 31.65 -37.46 -3.43
CA PHE A 14 31.10 -38.72 -2.85
C PHE A 14 30.37 -38.63 -1.48
N LEU A 15 29.41 -39.51 -1.12
CA LEU A 15 28.21 -40.14 -1.77
C LEU A 15 27.66 -41.27 -0.87
N PHE A 16 26.33 -41.52 -0.87
CA PHE A 16 25.58 -42.81 -0.91
C PHE A 16 24.11 -42.57 -0.45
N VAL A 17 23.08 -42.76 -1.28
CA VAL A 17 22.27 -44.00 -1.53
C VAL A 17 21.12 -44.16 -0.50
N CYS A 18 19.87 -44.47 -0.88
CA CYS A 18 19.45 -45.43 -1.92
C CYS A 18 18.51 -44.92 -3.06
N ALA A 19 17.32 -45.52 -3.22
CA ALA A 19 16.56 -45.67 -4.48
C ALA A 19 15.02 -45.65 -4.21
N CYS A 20 14.06 -45.76 -5.14
CA CYS A 20 13.99 -46.25 -6.54
C CYS A 20 13.28 -45.22 -7.47
N SER A 21 13.15 -45.29 -8.81
CA SER A 21 13.18 -46.38 -9.83
C SER A 21 11.87 -47.22 -9.89
N TYR A 22 11.38 -47.75 -11.02
CA TYR A 22 11.98 -47.99 -12.35
C TYR A 22 10.99 -47.82 -13.54
N VAL A 23 11.54 -47.67 -14.76
CA VAL A 23 10.89 -47.85 -16.07
C VAL A 23 11.90 -48.52 -17.03
N SER A 24 11.52 -49.52 -17.85
CA SER A 24 12.02 -49.78 -19.26
C SER A 24 11.75 -51.19 -19.86
N VAL A 25 10.92 -51.25 -20.91
CA VAL A 25 11.25 -51.53 -22.35
C VAL A 25 12.04 -52.81 -22.83
N LEU A 26 11.56 -53.37 -23.97
CA LEU A 26 12.22 -54.12 -25.10
C LEU A 26 12.29 -55.67 -25.21
N GLY A 27 11.96 -56.20 -26.42
CA GLY A 27 12.61 -57.40 -27.01
C GLY A 27 11.88 -58.17 -28.16
N LEU A 28 12.56 -58.40 -29.30
CA LEU A 28 12.27 -59.33 -30.45
C LEU A 28 11.20 -58.90 -31.51
N LYS A 29 11.35 -59.14 -32.85
CA LYS A 29 12.52 -59.34 -33.75
C LYS A 29 12.13 -59.10 -35.25
N PHE A 30 13.11 -58.87 -36.15
CA PHE A 30 13.02 -58.58 -37.61
C PHE A 30 12.70 -59.82 -38.51
N PRO A 31 12.46 -59.71 -39.86
CA PRO A 31 12.48 -58.57 -40.81
C PRO A 31 11.11 -58.38 -41.56
N SER A 32 10.87 -57.79 -42.76
CA SER A 32 11.64 -57.23 -43.92
C SER A 32 10.76 -56.28 -44.81
N GLY A 33 11.32 -55.68 -45.88
CA GLY A 33 10.59 -55.02 -47.02
C GLY A 33 11.39 -55.17 -48.34
N PRO A 34 11.16 -54.41 -49.45
CA PRO A 34 10.16 -53.33 -49.70
C PRO A 34 9.49 -53.34 -51.12
N ALA A 35 8.83 -52.21 -51.50
CA ALA A 35 8.54 -51.68 -52.86
C ALA A 35 7.23 -52.02 -53.64
N GLU A 36 6.78 -51.05 -54.44
CA GLU A 36 5.67 -51.00 -55.42
C GLU A 36 6.20 -51.13 -56.89
N PRO A 37 5.37 -50.97 -57.96
CA PRO A 37 4.11 -51.63 -58.37
C PRO A 37 4.29 -52.34 -59.76
N PRO A 38 3.26 -52.98 -60.40
CA PRO A 38 2.33 -52.27 -61.31
C PRO A 38 0.94 -52.92 -61.58
N HIS A 39 0.11 -52.26 -62.40
CA HIS A 39 -1.07 -52.80 -63.13
C HIS A 39 -0.65 -53.77 -64.28
N PRO A 40 -1.50 -54.70 -64.81
CA PRO A 40 -2.69 -54.38 -65.65
C PRO A 40 -3.89 -55.39 -65.70
N HIS A 41 -4.80 -55.15 -66.66
CA HIS A 41 -6.15 -55.70 -66.91
C HIS A 41 -6.32 -57.21 -67.29
N GLY A 42 -7.56 -57.71 -67.19
CA GLY A 42 -8.08 -58.90 -67.92
C GLY A 42 -9.19 -59.70 -67.18
N VAL A 43 -10.47 -59.34 -67.16
CA VAL A 43 -11.53 -59.37 -68.22
C VAL A 43 -12.08 -60.78 -68.57
N ARG A 44 -13.29 -61.11 -68.08
CA ARG A 44 -14.50 -61.61 -68.81
C ARG A 44 -15.64 -61.92 -67.80
N VAL A 45 -16.86 -61.34 -67.88
CA VAL A 45 -17.98 -61.42 -68.87
C VAL A 45 -19.06 -62.44 -68.48
N MET A 46 -20.29 -61.94 -68.30
CA MET A 46 -21.55 -62.60 -68.73
C MET A 46 -22.62 -61.51 -68.94
N GLU A 47 -23.52 -61.66 -69.91
CA GLU A 47 -24.41 -60.58 -70.41
C GLU A 47 -25.91 -60.86 -70.22
N ALA A 48 -26.65 -59.80 -69.85
CA ALA A 48 -28.02 -59.44 -70.28
C ALA A 48 -29.17 -60.48 -70.05
N PRO A 49 -30.46 -60.15 -70.30
CA PRO A 49 -31.01 -59.49 -71.50
C PRO A 49 -31.60 -58.08 -71.27
N VAL A 50 -32.05 -57.45 -72.36
CA VAL A 50 -32.55 -56.07 -72.43
C VAL A 50 -34.07 -56.05 -72.70
N VAL A 51 -34.77 -55.07 -72.12
CA VAL A 51 -35.99 -54.49 -72.72
C VAL A 51 -35.85 -52.97 -72.70
N ALA A 52 -36.11 -52.32 -73.83
CA ALA A 52 -36.10 -50.86 -73.96
C ALA A 52 -37.47 -50.39 -74.51
N GLY A 53 -38.02 -49.34 -73.91
CA GLY A 53 -39.21 -48.64 -74.39
C GLY A 53 -38.93 -47.14 -74.43
N ALA A 54 -38.92 -46.54 -75.62
CA ALA A 54 -38.47 -45.16 -75.81
C ALA A 54 -39.63 -44.16 -75.88
N SER A 55 -39.48 -43.01 -75.21
CA SER A 55 -40.31 -41.83 -75.41
C SER A 55 -39.45 -40.56 -75.54
N GLN A 56 -39.20 -40.21 -76.81
CA GLN A 56 -38.73 -38.95 -77.40
C GLN A 56 -38.54 -37.71 -76.49
N LEU A 57 -37.52 -36.90 -76.83
CA LEU A 57 -37.39 -35.50 -76.40
C LEU A 57 -38.73 -34.74 -76.52
N ARG A 58 -39.28 -34.28 -75.40
CA ARG A 58 -40.17 -33.13 -75.39
C ARG A 58 -39.34 -31.86 -75.26
N ARG A 59 -39.64 -30.87 -76.12
CA ARG A 59 -39.23 -29.49 -75.90
C ARG A 59 -39.92 -28.97 -74.62
N THR A 60 -39.15 -28.47 -73.68
CA THR A 60 -39.63 -27.61 -72.59
C THR A 60 -38.99 -26.23 -72.81
N THR A 61 -39.69 -25.17 -73.24
CA THR A 61 -40.72 -24.42 -72.49
C THR A 61 -40.26 -24.10 -71.07
N GLY A 62 -40.23 -22.80 -70.73
CA GLY A 62 -39.71 -22.33 -69.44
C GLY A 62 -40.41 -23.01 -68.26
N TRP A 63 -39.61 -23.42 -67.27
CA TRP A 63 -40.08 -24.17 -66.11
C TRP A 63 -41.15 -23.40 -65.33
N LYS A 64 -42.31 -24.00 -65.12
CA LYS A 64 -43.40 -23.41 -64.32
C LYS A 64 -43.68 -24.30 -63.12
N LEU A 65 -43.23 -23.88 -61.94
CA LEU A 65 -43.48 -24.57 -60.68
C LEU A 65 -44.97 -24.88 -60.43
N ALA A 66 -45.89 -24.05 -60.94
CA ALA A 66 -47.35 -24.26 -60.84
C ALA A 66 -47.92 -25.34 -61.77
N GLU A 67 -47.16 -25.82 -62.76
CA GLU A 67 -47.55 -26.94 -63.63
C GLU A 67 -46.90 -28.27 -63.19
N GLU A 68 -45.93 -28.23 -62.27
CA GLU A 68 -45.26 -29.42 -61.70
C GLU A 68 -46.13 -30.12 -60.65
N GLU A 69 -46.43 -31.39 -60.87
CA GLU A 69 -47.35 -32.19 -60.04
C GLU A 69 -46.95 -32.21 -58.56
N ALA A 70 -45.65 -32.28 -58.27
CA ALA A 70 -45.10 -32.34 -56.91
C ALA A 70 -45.39 -31.09 -56.06
N CYS A 71 -45.48 -29.89 -56.65
CA CYS A 71 -45.70 -28.63 -55.92
C CYS A 71 -47.09 -28.01 -56.14
N ARG A 72 -47.90 -28.53 -57.07
CA ARG A 72 -49.17 -27.91 -57.50
C ARG A 72 -50.17 -27.67 -56.35
N GLU A 73 -50.23 -28.60 -55.38
CA GLU A 73 -51.15 -28.48 -54.24
C GLU A 73 -50.67 -27.42 -53.23
N ASP A 74 -49.41 -27.47 -52.82
CA ASP A 74 -48.80 -26.46 -51.94
C ASP A 74 -48.86 -25.05 -52.55
N LEU A 75 -48.65 -24.92 -53.86
CA LEU A 75 -48.77 -23.65 -54.57
C LEU A 75 -50.21 -23.10 -54.64
N THR A 76 -51.21 -23.98 -54.64
CA THR A 76 -52.63 -23.61 -54.57
C THR A 76 -53.06 -23.27 -53.15
N ARG A 77 -52.41 -23.88 -52.15
CA ARG A 77 -52.63 -23.68 -50.72
C ARG A 77 -51.96 -22.40 -50.18
N LEU A 78 -50.76 -22.08 -50.66
CA LEU A 78 -49.93 -20.99 -50.15
C LEU A 78 -49.97 -19.72 -51.00
N CYS A 79 -50.04 -19.82 -52.33
CA CYS A 79 -49.74 -18.68 -53.21
C CYS A 79 -50.91 -18.25 -54.11
N PRO A 80 -51.21 -16.93 -54.20
CA PRO A 80 -52.29 -16.43 -55.04
C PRO A 80 -52.07 -16.79 -56.52
N LYS A 81 -53.12 -17.24 -57.21
CA LYS A 81 -53.06 -17.70 -58.61
C LYS A 81 -52.51 -16.68 -59.61
N HIS A 82 -52.49 -15.39 -59.27
CA HIS A 82 -51.87 -14.35 -60.11
C HIS A 82 -50.33 -14.37 -60.08
N THR A 83 -49.71 -14.97 -59.06
CA THR A 83 -48.24 -15.10 -58.96
C THR A 83 -47.70 -16.20 -59.89
N TRP A 84 -48.51 -17.21 -60.20
CA TRP A 84 -48.13 -18.42 -60.94
C TRP A 84 -47.55 -18.18 -62.34
N THR A 85 -47.77 -16.99 -62.91
CA THR A 85 -47.20 -16.56 -64.21
C THR A 85 -45.74 -16.11 -64.10
N ASN A 86 -45.24 -15.80 -62.90
CA ASN A 86 -43.87 -15.36 -62.66
C ASN A 86 -43.17 -16.29 -61.65
N ILE A 87 -42.21 -17.06 -62.16
CA ILE A 87 -41.38 -18.01 -61.43
C ILE A 87 -40.74 -17.41 -60.16
N LEU A 88 -40.22 -16.17 -60.23
CA LEU A 88 -39.57 -15.56 -59.06
C LEU A 88 -40.61 -15.17 -58.00
N ALA A 89 -41.77 -14.64 -58.41
CA ALA A 89 -42.87 -14.32 -57.48
C ALA A 89 -43.47 -15.57 -56.82
N VAL A 90 -43.44 -16.72 -57.52
CA VAL A 90 -43.76 -18.03 -56.94
C VAL A 90 -42.72 -18.45 -55.89
N LEU A 91 -41.42 -18.35 -56.21
CA LEU A 91 -40.34 -18.71 -55.27
C LEU A 91 -40.34 -17.82 -54.02
N GLU A 92 -40.55 -16.51 -54.20
CA GLU A 92 -40.68 -15.49 -53.16
C GLU A 92 -41.85 -15.83 -52.21
N CYS A 93 -43.06 -15.97 -52.75
CA CYS A 93 -44.25 -16.36 -51.98
C CYS A 93 -44.10 -17.70 -51.24
N MET A 94 -43.50 -18.72 -51.87
CA MET A 94 -43.26 -20.03 -51.25
C MET A 94 -42.14 -20.01 -50.19
N GLN A 95 -41.23 -19.04 -50.27
CA GLN A 95 -40.11 -18.89 -49.33
C GLN A 95 -40.55 -18.21 -48.03
N ASP A 96 -41.40 -17.20 -48.13
CA ASP A 96 -41.96 -16.47 -46.98
C ASP A 96 -42.91 -17.37 -46.17
N ARG A 97 -43.73 -18.16 -46.86
CA ARG A 97 -44.81 -18.97 -46.27
C ARG A 97 -44.41 -20.41 -45.89
N LYS A 98 -43.12 -20.76 -46.00
CA LYS A 98 -42.61 -22.13 -45.84
C LYS A 98 -42.81 -22.74 -44.44
N GLU A 99 -43.03 -21.91 -43.41
CA GLU A 99 -43.03 -22.35 -42.00
C GLU A 99 -44.41 -22.42 -41.33
N GLU A 100 -45.41 -21.69 -41.80
CA GLU A 100 -46.75 -21.78 -41.19
C GLU A 100 -47.39 -23.16 -41.43
N ILE A 101 -47.01 -23.84 -42.51
CA ILE A 101 -47.54 -25.14 -42.91
C ILE A 101 -46.47 -25.93 -43.69
N GLU A 102 -46.21 -27.17 -43.29
CA GLU A 102 -45.23 -28.06 -43.92
C GLU A 102 -45.49 -28.22 -45.44
N LEU A 103 -44.41 -28.15 -46.24
CA LEU A 103 -44.44 -28.49 -47.67
C LEU A 103 -44.28 -30.00 -47.85
N ALA A 104 -44.85 -30.55 -48.94
CA ALA A 104 -44.60 -31.92 -49.34
C ALA A 104 -43.08 -32.17 -49.53
N PRO A 105 -42.52 -33.31 -49.07
CA PRO A 105 -41.08 -33.59 -49.19
C PRO A 105 -40.58 -33.50 -50.64
N ASP A 106 -41.36 -33.99 -51.59
CA ASP A 106 -41.05 -33.94 -53.02
C ASP A 106 -41.11 -32.52 -53.58
N CYS A 107 -42.06 -31.67 -53.13
CA CYS A 107 -42.06 -30.25 -53.48
C CYS A 107 -40.84 -29.53 -52.91
N ASN A 108 -40.51 -29.79 -51.64
CA ASN A 108 -39.36 -29.19 -50.97
C ASN A 108 -38.03 -29.59 -51.66
N HIS A 109 -37.89 -30.85 -52.06
CA HIS A 109 -36.73 -31.34 -52.82
C HIS A 109 -36.70 -30.79 -54.25
N LEU A 110 -37.85 -30.69 -54.93
CA LEU A 110 -37.95 -30.05 -56.24
C LEU A 110 -37.53 -28.59 -56.16
N LEU A 111 -38.07 -27.81 -55.21
CA LEU A 111 -37.71 -26.41 -54.97
C LEU A 111 -36.22 -26.22 -54.62
N TRP A 112 -35.62 -27.16 -53.88
CA TRP A 112 -34.19 -27.13 -53.57
C TRP A 112 -33.31 -27.32 -54.81
N ASN A 113 -33.59 -28.36 -55.61
CA ASN A 113 -32.91 -28.57 -56.89
C ASN A 113 -33.15 -27.40 -57.86
N TYR A 114 -34.38 -26.87 -57.86
CA TYR A 114 -34.77 -25.72 -58.68
C TYR A 114 -33.93 -24.48 -58.36
N LYS A 115 -33.80 -24.12 -57.08
CA LYS A 115 -33.00 -22.97 -56.64
C LYS A 115 -31.52 -23.14 -56.99
N LEU A 116 -30.93 -24.30 -56.69
CA LEU A 116 -29.54 -24.61 -56.98
C LEU A 116 -29.25 -24.49 -58.49
N ASN A 117 -30.11 -25.06 -59.33
CA ASN A 117 -30.03 -24.96 -60.78
C ASN A 117 -30.27 -23.53 -61.28
N LEU A 118 -31.21 -22.78 -60.72
CA LEU A 118 -31.54 -21.41 -61.16
C LEU A 118 -30.33 -20.47 -61.02
N THR A 119 -29.52 -20.61 -59.98
CA THR A 119 -28.28 -19.81 -59.82
C THR A 119 -27.08 -20.34 -60.60
N THR A 120 -27.12 -21.56 -61.15
CA THR A 120 -25.99 -22.18 -61.87
C THR A 120 -26.25 -22.40 -63.37
N ASP A 121 -27.50 -22.29 -63.84
CA ASP A 121 -27.85 -22.38 -65.27
C ASP A 121 -27.26 -21.16 -66.02
N PRO A 122 -26.41 -21.36 -67.05
CA PRO A 122 -25.84 -20.26 -67.83
C PRO A 122 -26.90 -19.38 -68.52
N LYS A 123 -28.14 -19.85 -68.69
CA LYS A 123 -29.25 -18.99 -69.14
C LYS A 123 -29.56 -17.89 -68.12
N PHE A 124 -29.50 -18.20 -66.82
CA PHE A 124 -29.81 -17.22 -65.78
C PHE A 124 -28.69 -16.18 -65.63
N GLU A 125 -27.42 -16.60 -65.76
CA GLU A 125 -26.30 -15.68 -65.94
C GLU A 125 -26.41 -14.84 -67.23
N SER A 126 -26.99 -15.38 -68.31
CA SER A 126 -27.22 -14.60 -69.55
C SER A 126 -28.25 -13.49 -69.36
N VAL A 127 -29.31 -13.71 -68.56
CA VAL A 127 -30.27 -12.65 -68.18
C VAL A 127 -29.56 -11.58 -67.33
N ALA A 128 -28.71 -11.97 -66.38
CA ALA A 128 -27.88 -11.00 -65.65
C ALA A 128 -26.95 -10.22 -66.61
N THR A 129 -26.36 -10.89 -67.60
CA THR A 129 -25.45 -10.29 -68.59
C THR A 129 -26.18 -9.33 -69.56
N GLU A 130 -27.46 -9.57 -69.83
CA GLU A 130 -28.30 -8.70 -70.64
C GLU A 130 -28.83 -7.49 -69.84
N VAL A 131 -29.37 -7.72 -68.64
CA VAL A 131 -30.05 -6.71 -67.81
C VAL A 131 -29.08 -5.82 -67.00
N CYS A 132 -27.88 -6.30 -66.69
CA CYS A 132 -26.83 -5.56 -65.96
C CYS A 132 -25.63 -5.21 -66.84
N ARG A 133 -25.80 -5.14 -68.16
CA ARG A 133 -24.71 -5.06 -69.13
C ARG A 133 -23.76 -3.88 -68.91
N SER A 134 -24.30 -2.72 -68.55
CA SER A 134 -23.49 -1.51 -68.24
C SER A 134 -22.65 -1.73 -66.98
N THR A 135 -23.33 -2.13 -65.90
CA THR A 135 -22.80 -2.38 -64.56
C THR A 135 -21.69 -3.43 -64.56
N ILE A 136 -21.83 -4.50 -65.34
CA ILE A 136 -20.78 -5.52 -65.49
C ILE A 136 -19.52 -4.94 -66.15
N THR A 137 -19.63 -4.02 -67.10
CA THR A 137 -18.44 -3.39 -67.72
C THR A 137 -17.77 -2.34 -66.83
N GLU A 138 -18.49 -1.78 -65.85
CA GLU A 138 -17.92 -0.85 -64.86
C GLU A 138 -17.21 -1.59 -63.72
N ILE A 139 -17.73 -2.75 -63.29
CA ILE A 139 -17.17 -3.55 -62.18
C ILE A 139 -16.28 -4.67 -62.73
N LYS A 140 -14.97 -4.37 -62.86
CA LYS A 140 -13.96 -5.29 -63.39
C LYS A 140 -14.00 -6.69 -62.78
N GLU A 141 -14.10 -6.78 -61.45
CA GLU A 141 -14.15 -8.03 -60.69
C GLU A 141 -15.27 -8.94 -61.22
N CYS A 142 -16.50 -8.43 -61.35
CA CYS A 142 -17.63 -9.19 -61.86
C CYS A 142 -17.58 -9.45 -63.37
N ASN A 143 -16.78 -8.69 -64.12
CA ASN A 143 -16.55 -8.96 -65.53
C ASN A 143 -15.61 -10.16 -65.73
N GLU A 144 -14.59 -10.29 -64.89
CA GLU A 144 -13.56 -11.34 -64.93
C GLU A 144 -14.06 -12.69 -64.37
N GLU A 145 -15.23 -12.71 -63.72
CA GLU A 145 -15.83 -13.91 -63.12
C GLU A 145 -16.16 -15.05 -64.11
N VAL A 146 -15.95 -16.28 -63.62
CA VAL A 146 -16.11 -17.53 -64.40
C VAL A 146 -17.58 -17.83 -64.63
N ARG A 147 -18.00 -17.80 -65.90
CA ARG A 147 -19.40 -17.99 -66.31
C ARG A 147 -19.83 -19.46 -66.23
N GLY A 148 -21.12 -19.67 -65.94
CA GLY A 148 -21.74 -20.99 -65.74
C GLY A 148 -21.50 -21.58 -64.35
N LYS A 149 -21.32 -20.73 -63.32
CA LYS A 149 -21.07 -21.13 -61.93
C LYS A 149 -21.89 -20.34 -60.88
N GLY A 150 -22.61 -19.30 -61.29
CA GLY A 150 -23.36 -18.40 -60.42
C GLY A 150 -22.55 -17.23 -59.84
N TYR A 151 -21.22 -17.28 -59.93
CA TYR A 151 -20.33 -16.26 -59.37
C TYR A 151 -20.62 -14.85 -59.90
N LEU A 152 -20.95 -14.70 -61.20
CA LEU A 152 -21.37 -13.41 -61.78
C LEU A 152 -22.55 -12.78 -61.02
N VAL A 153 -23.59 -13.56 -60.73
CA VAL A 153 -24.81 -13.04 -60.11
C VAL A 153 -24.54 -12.71 -58.64
N SER A 154 -23.77 -13.54 -57.92
CA SER A 154 -23.33 -13.20 -56.57
C SER A 154 -22.45 -11.95 -56.57
N CYS A 155 -21.52 -11.78 -57.51
CA CYS A 155 -20.65 -10.60 -57.58
C CYS A 155 -21.44 -9.30 -57.81
N LEU A 156 -22.54 -9.37 -58.58
CA LEU A 156 -23.47 -8.25 -58.74
C LEU A 156 -24.30 -7.98 -57.46
N VAL A 157 -24.67 -9.00 -56.70
CA VAL A 157 -25.28 -8.85 -55.37
C VAL A 157 -24.29 -8.23 -54.37
N ASP A 158 -23.04 -8.69 -54.39
CA ASP A 158 -21.91 -8.10 -53.65
C ASP A 158 -21.76 -6.60 -53.93
N HIS A 159 -21.94 -6.20 -55.19
CA HIS A 159 -21.83 -4.82 -55.65
C HIS A 159 -23.15 -4.05 -55.70
N ARG A 160 -24.25 -4.56 -55.14
CA ARG A 160 -25.60 -3.98 -55.26
C ARG A 160 -25.70 -2.49 -54.92
N GLY A 161 -24.90 -2.01 -53.98
CA GLY A 161 -24.84 -0.59 -53.58
C GLY A 161 -24.10 0.36 -54.55
N ASN A 162 -23.51 -0.16 -55.61
CA ASN A 162 -22.89 0.60 -56.70
C ASN A 162 -23.75 0.59 -58.00
N ILE A 163 -24.82 -0.20 -58.04
CA ILE A 163 -25.66 -0.39 -59.23
C ILE A 163 -26.64 0.79 -59.37
N SER A 164 -26.36 1.67 -60.34
CA SER A 164 -27.20 2.84 -60.66
C SER A 164 -28.32 2.53 -61.67
N GLU A 165 -28.15 1.48 -62.49
CA GLU A 165 -29.11 1.06 -63.51
C GLU A 165 -30.37 0.45 -62.88
N TYR A 166 -31.52 1.12 -63.01
CA TYR A 166 -32.79 0.73 -62.37
C TYR A 166 -33.24 -0.70 -62.69
N GLN A 167 -33.09 -1.15 -63.95
CA GLN A 167 -33.50 -2.50 -64.36
C GLN A 167 -32.60 -3.58 -63.74
N CYS A 168 -31.28 -3.36 -63.75
CA CYS A 168 -30.32 -4.20 -63.04
C CYS A 168 -30.58 -4.19 -61.52
N SER A 169 -30.79 -3.02 -60.92
CA SER A 169 -31.08 -2.86 -59.49
C SER A 169 -32.33 -3.65 -59.07
N GLN A 170 -33.43 -3.59 -59.83
CA GLN A 170 -34.63 -4.38 -59.56
C GLN A 170 -34.40 -5.89 -59.73
N TYR A 171 -33.64 -6.30 -60.75
CA TYR A 171 -33.27 -7.70 -60.97
C TYR A 171 -32.43 -8.25 -59.81
N ILE A 172 -31.38 -7.52 -59.43
CA ILE A 172 -30.48 -7.88 -58.33
C ILE A 172 -31.21 -7.87 -56.98
N THR A 173 -32.12 -6.92 -56.73
CA THR A 173 -32.96 -6.93 -55.52
C THR A 173 -33.80 -8.20 -55.42
N LYS A 174 -34.43 -8.63 -56.53
CA LYS A 174 -35.28 -9.83 -56.55
C LYS A 174 -34.50 -11.14 -56.45
N ILE A 175 -33.27 -11.22 -57.00
CA ILE A 175 -32.45 -12.44 -56.86
C ILE A 175 -31.71 -12.49 -55.52
N THR A 176 -31.49 -11.35 -54.86
CA THR A 176 -30.86 -11.27 -53.52
C THR A 176 -31.63 -12.11 -52.50
N SER A 177 -32.96 -12.07 -52.48
CA SER A 177 -33.77 -12.87 -51.56
C SER A 177 -33.63 -14.40 -51.78
N VAL A 178 -33.36 -14.83 -53.02
CA VAL A 178 -33.13 -16.24 -53.35
C VAL A 178 -31.70 -16.66 -52.99
N ILE A 179 -30.70 -15.81 -53.25
CA ILE A 179 -29.28 -16.10 -52.95
C ILE A 179 -29.04 -16.20 -51.44
N PHE A 180 -29.57 -15.27 -50.64
CA PHE A 180 -29.46 -15.36 -49.17
C PHE A 180 -30.34 -16.47 -48.55
N SER A 181 -31.13 -17.19 -49.36
CA SER A 181 -31.82 -18.41 -48.89
C SER A 181 -30.94 -19.67 -48.93
N ASP A 182 -29.76 -19.63 -49.56
CA ASP A 182 -28.77 -20.71 -49.54
C ASP A 182 -27.34 -20.15 -49.65
N TYR A 183 -26.63 -20.09 -48.52
CA TYR A 183 -25.30 -19.50 -48.39
C TYR A 183 -24.22 -20.07 -49.32
N ARG A 184 -24.46 -21.26 -49.90
CA ARG A 184 -23.55 -21.89 -50.87
C ARG A 184 -23.53 -21.16 -52.21
N LEU A 185 -24.48 -20.24 -52.43
CA LEU A 185 -24.64 -19.42 -53.63
C LEU A 185 -23.93 -18.06 -53.52
N ILE A 186 -23.20 -17.81 -52.42
CA ILE A 186 -22.42 -16.59 -52.17
C ILE A 186 -20.96 -16.79 -52.63
N CYS A 187 -20.40 -15.82 -53.35
CA CYS A 187 -19.20 -16.01 -54.18
C CYS A 187 -17.96 -16.53 -53.42
N GLY A 188 -17.62 -17.79 -53.70
CA GLY A 188 -16.51 -18.51 -53.08
C GLY A 188 -16.61 -18.66 -51.57
N PHE A 189 -17.76 -18.43 -50.93
CA PHE A 189 -17.91 -18.59 -49.47
C PHE A 189 -17.59 -20.02 -49.03
N MET A 190 -18.18 -21.00 -49.72
CA MET A 190 -17.90 -22.41 -49.48
C MET A 190 -16.41 -22.73 -49.70
N ASP A 191 -15.81 -22.23 -50.78
CA ASP A 191 -14.41 -22.51 -51.10
C ASP A 191 -13.44 -21.95 -50.04
N LYS A 192 -13.74 -20.76 -49.49
CA LYS A 192 -12.96 -20.10 -48.41
C LYS A 192 -13.16 -20.74 -47.04
N CYS A 193 -14.39 -21.12 -46.68
CA CYS A 193 -14.75 -21.61 -45.34
C CYS A 193 -14.84 -23.14 -45.19
N LYS A 194 -14.64 -23.93 -46.25
CA LYS A 194 -14.85 -25.40 -46.22
C LYS A 194 -14.06 -26.10 -45.12
N GLU A 195 -12.82 -25.71 -44.86
CA GLU A 195 -12.01 -26.34 -43.80
C GLU A 195 -12.54 -25.96 -42.42
N ASP A 196 -12.80 -24.68 -42.16
CA ASP A 196 -13.32 -24.18 -40.89
C ASP A 196 -14.71 -24.77 -40.56
N ILE A 197 -15.59 -24.92 -41.56
CA ILE A 197 -16.90 -25.60 -41.41
C ILE A 197 -16.74 -27.05 -40.94
N ASN A 198 -15.71 -27.76 -41.43
CA ASN A 198 -15.47 -29.15 -41.08
C ASN A 198 -14.76 -29.31 -39.72
N SER A 199 -13.82 -28.41 -39.38
CA SER A 199 -13.09 -28.45 -38.10
C SER A 199 -13.92 -27.97 -36.91
N LEU A 200 -14.80 -26.99 -37.11
CA LEU A 200 -15.77 -26.53 -36.12
C LEU A 200 -17.01 -27.43 -36.03
N HIS A 201 -17.13 -28.41 -36.92
CA HIS A 201 -18.32 -29.26 -37.10
C HIS A 201 -19.63 -28.45 -37.31
N CYS A 202 -19.54 -27.29 -37.95
CA CYS A 202 -20.70 -26.46 -38.30
C CYS A 202 -21.58 -27.07 -39.40
N GLY A 203 -21.09 -28.09 -40.13
CA GLY A 203 -21.87 -28.83 -41.12
C GLY A 203 -22.69 -29.97 -40.51
N SER A 204 -24.00 -30.00 -40.83
CA SER A 204 -24.97 -31.08 -40.49
C SER A 204 -25.40 -31.18 -39.02
N ILE A 205 -26.37 -30.36 -38.63
CA ILE A 205 -27.24 -30.66 -37.48
C ILE A 205 -28.25 -31.76 -37.90
N ASN A 206 -28.20 -32.89 -37.20
CA ASN A 206 -29.18 -33.99 -37.12
C ASN A 206 -30.10 -34.27 -38.34
N VAL A 207 -29.76 -35.29 -39.14
CA VAL A 207 -30.71 -35.97 -40.06
C VAL A 207 -31.69 -36.89 -39.29
N GLY A 208 -32.14 -36.45 -38.11
CA GLY A 208 -32.74 -37.31 -37.07
C GLY A 208 -34.00 -36.77 -36.40
N GLN A 209 -34.38 -35.51 -36.65
CA GLN A 209 -35.69 -34.94 -36.34
C GLN A 209 -35.96 -33.71 -37.24
N LYS A 210 -37.19 -33.16 -37.19
CA LYS A 210 -37.61 -32.09 -38.10
C LYS A 210 -36.93 -30.75 -37.75
N ASP A 211 -35.89 -30.37 -38.50
CA ASP A 211 -35.42 -28.98 -38.59
C ASP A 211 -35.16 -28.60 -40.04
N ILE A 212 -35.57 -27.38 -40.41
CA ILE A 212 -35.87 -27.02 -41.81
C ILE A 212 -34.77 -26.13 -42.44
N HIS A 213 -33.79 -25.67 -41.66
CA HIS A 213 -32.81 -24.62 -42.08
C HIS A 213 -31.34 -24.91 -41.73
N SER A 214 -30.86 -26.12 -42.02
CA SER A 214 -29.45 -26.58 -41.86
C SER A 214 -28.39 -25.83 -42.70
N GLN A 215 -28.69 -24.60 -43.11
CA GLN A 215 -27.90 -23.71 -43.95
C GLN A 215 -27.63 -22.37 -43.25
N GLY A 216 -28.66 -21.71 -42.71
CA GLY A 216 -28.49 -20.50 -41.88
C GLY A 216 -27.75 -20.79 -40.57
N GLU A 217 -27.94 -21.99 -40.03
CA GLU A 217 -27.23 -22.48 -38.85
C GLU A 217 -25.72 -22.63 -39.08
N VAL A 218 -25.27 -22.88 -40.31
CA VAL A 218 -23.84 -22.96 -40.65
C VAL A 218 -23.18 -21.59 -40.54
N ILE A 219 -23.82 -20.55 -41.08
CA ILE A 219 -23.37 -19.15 -40.89
C ILE A 219 -23.38 -18.81 -39.40
N ALA A 220 -24.49 -19.02 -38.69
CA ALA A 220 -24.61 -18.69 -37.28
C ALA A 220 -23.60 -19.45 -36.39
N CYS A 221 -23.20 -20.66 -36.77
CA CYS A 221 -22.13 -21.42 -36.12
C CYS A 221 -20.75 -20.80 -36.36
N LEU A 222 -20.43 -20.43 -37.60
CA LEU A 222 -19.18 -19.74 -37.96
C LEU A 222 -19.08 -18.35 -37.32
N GLU A 223 -20.17 -17.57 -37.29
CA GLU A 223 -20.26 -16.29 -36.61
C GLU A 223 -20.02 -16.42 -35.09
N LYS A 224 -20.64 -17.41 -34.44
CA LYS A 224 -20.41 -17.68 -33.01
C LYS A 224 -18.99 -18.17 -32.74
N ALA A 225 -18.37 -18.89 -33.67
CA ALA A 225 -16.95 -19.27 -33.56
C ALA A 225 -16.03 -18.04 -33.73
N LEU A 226 -16.31 -17.14 -34.67
CA LEU A 226 -15.57 -15.89 -34.87
C LEU A 226 -15.67 -14.94 -33.67
N VAL A 227 -16.84 -14.84 -33.04
CA VAL A 227 -17.04 -14.12 -31.78
C VAL A 227 -16.22 -14.75 -30.65
N ARG A 228 -16.28 -16.08 -30.48
CA ARG A 228 -15.49 -16.81 -29.47
C ARG A 228 -13.98 -16.66 -29.66
N GLN A 229 -13.51 -16.57 -30.91
CA GLN A 229 -12.10 -16.34 -31.23
C GLN A 229 -11.60 -14.98 -30.71
N ALA A 230 -12.45 -13.96 -30.71
CA ALA A 230 -12.12 -12.65 -30.13
C ALA A 230 -12.20 -12.62 -28.59
N GLU A 231 -13.15 -13.33 -27.98
CA GLU A 231 -13.34 -13.37 -26.51
C GLU A 231 -12.35 -14.28 -25.76
N GLN A 232 -11.87 -15.35 -26.43
CA GLN A 232 -11.05 -16.40 -25.81
C GLN A 232 -10.00 -16.96 -26.81
N PRO A 233 -9.01 -16.14 -27.23
CA PRO A 233 -8.02 -16.53 -28.25
C PRO A 233 -7.24 -17.80 -27.89
N ASP A 234 -6.95 -18.04 -26.61
CA ASP A 234 -6.21 -19.22 -26.13
C ASP A 234 -7.03 -20.53 -26.11
N ARG A 235 -8.34 -20.47 -26.37
CA ARG A 235 -9.28 -21.61 -26.24
C ARG A 235 -10.14 -21.87 -27.47
N ALA A 236 -10.24 -20.91 -28.39
CA ALA A 236 -11.01 -21.04 -29.62
C ALA A 236 -10.21 -21.75 -30.72
N HIS A 237 -10.91 -22.39 -31.66
CA HIS A 237 -10.29 -22.82 -32.92
C HIS A 237 -10.09 -21.57 -33.82
N PRO A 238 -8.88 -21.33 -34.34
CA PRO A 238 -8.61 -20.14 -35.15
C PRO A 238 -9.16 -20.31 -36.57
N ILE A 239 -10.15 -19.49 -36.93
CA ILE A 239 -10.72 -19.45 -38.28
C ILE A 239 -9.71 -18.82 -39.25
N LYS A 240 -9.61 -19.36 -40.48
CA LYS A 240 -8.73 -18.79 -41.52
C LYS A 240 -9.13 -17.36 -41.90
N GLU A 241 -8.14 -16.47 -42.11
CA GLU A 241 -8.36 -15.05 -42.47
C GLU A 241 -9.28 -14.85 -43.69
N GLU A 242 -9.22 -15.75 -44.67
CA GLU A 242 -10.12 -15.74 -45.85
C GLU A 242 -11.58 -16.09 -45.50
N CYS A 243 -11.79 -17.04 -44.57
CA CYS A 243 -13.11 -17.36 -44.06
C CYS A 243 -13.65 -16.30 -43.10
N GLN A 244 -12.80 -15.73 -42.23
CA GLN A 244 -13.17 -14.60 -41.36
C GLN A 244 -13.73 -13.42 -42.20
N LYS A 245 -13.03 -13.06 -43.28
CA LYS A 245 -13.49 -12.05 -44.25
C LYS A 245 -14.79 -12.47 -44.95
N ALA A 246 -14.95 -13.74 -45.30
CA ALA A 246 -16.18 -14.25 -45.91
C ALA A 246 -17.38 -14.18 -44.94
N ILE A 247 -17.20 -14.51 -43.65
CA ILE A 247 -18.23 -14.41 -42.60
C ILE A 247 -18.67 -12.95 -42.43
N LEU A 248 -17.72 -12.04 -42.18
CA LEU A 248 -18.01 -10.61 -42.02
C LEU A 248 -18.64 -10.01 -43.28
N ARG A 249 -18.32 -10.52 -44.47
CA ARG A 249 -18.94 -10.11 -45.74
C ARG A 249 -20.38 -10.60 -45.89
N VAL A 250 -20.70 -11.84 -45.50
CA VAL A 250 -22.09 -12.32 -45.44
C VAL A 250 -22.91 -11.50 -44.44
N ALA A 251 -22.31 -11.15 -43.31
CA ALA A 251 -22.92 -10.27 -42.33
C ALA A 251 -23.13 -8.84 -42.90
N GLU A 252 -22.15 -8.22 -43.56
CA GLU A 252 -22.32 -6.94 -44.27
C GLU A 252 -23.49 -6.97 -45.26
N LEU A 253 -23.60 -8.00 -46.11
CA LEU A 253 -24.62 -8.04 -47.16
C LEU A 253 -26.05 -8.23 -46.60
N SER A 254 -26.20 -9.00 -45.52
CA SER A 254 -27.46 -9.26 -44.81
C SER A 254 -27.89 -8.13 -43.85
N SER A 255 -27.07 -7.08 -43.68
CA SER A 255 -27.31 -6.01 -42.69
C SER A 255 -28.42 -5.01 -43.04
N ASP A 256 -28.87 -5.00 -44.29
CA ASP A 256 -29.87 -4.06 -44.82
C ASP A 256 -31.30 -4.46 -44.42
N ASP A 257 -31.64 -5.74 -44.56
CA ASP A 257 -32.95 -6.27 -44.19
C ASP A 257 -32.80 -7.55 -43.38
N PHE A 258 -33.49 -7.63 -42.23
CA PHE A 258 -33.45 -8.79 -41.34
C PHE A 258 -34.00 -10.06 -41.98
N HIS A 259 -34.81 -9.97 -43.05
CA HIS A 259 -35.21 -11.14 -43.85
C HIS A 259 -34.03 -11.86 -44.54
N LEU A 260 -32.90 -11.17 -44.76
CA LEU A 260 -31.70 -11.73 -45.40
C LEU A 260 -30.80 -12.49 -44.42
N ASP A 261 -30.91 -12.23 -43.11
CA ASP A 261 -30.27 -13.01 -42.06
C ASP A 261 -31.25 -14.12 -41.62
N ARG A 262 -31.16 -15.28 -42.28
CA ARG A 262 -32.16 -16.35 -42.11
C ARG A 262 -32.20 -16.92 -40.69
N HIS A 263 -31.08 -16.88 -39.95
CA HIS A 263 -31.02 -17.33 -38.56
C HIS A 263 -31.69 -16.32 -37.61
N LEU A 264 -31.33 -15.03 -37.75
CA LEU A 264 -31.89 -13.96 -36.93
C LEU A 264 -33.36 -13.70 -37.23
N TYR A 265 -33.80 -13.81 -38.49
CA TYR A 265 -35.21 -13.74 -38.88
C TYR A 265 -36.07 -14.69 -38.04
N PHE A 266 -35.73 -15.99 -37.98
CA PHE A 266 -36.49 -16.96 -37.21
C PHE A 266 -36.33 -16.80 -35.70
N ALA A 267 -35.14 -16.41 -35.24
CA ALA A 267 -34.92 -16.11 -33.84
C ALA A 267 -35.80 -14.95 -33.35
N CYS A 268 -36.09 -13.96 -34.20
CA CYS A 268 -36.71 -12.68 -33.83
C CYS A 268 -38.08 -12.37 -34.44
N ARG A 269 -38.69 -13.21 -35.30
CA ARG A 269 -39.95 -12.83 -36.00
C ARG A 269 -41.10 -12.47 -35.05
N GLU A 270 -41.25 -13.21 -33.95
CA GLU A 270 -42.33 -13.01 -32.98
C GLU A 270 -42.07 -11.74 -32.16
N ASP A 271 -40.81 -11.48 -31.79
CA ASP A 271 -40.37 -10.23 -31.18
C ASP A 271 -40.51 -9.03 -32.14
N ARG A 272 -40.31 -9.22 -33.45
CA ARG A 272 -40.53 -8.20 -34.48
C ARG A 272 -42.00 -7.80 -34.55
N GLU A 273 -42.94 -8.74 -34.53
CA GLU A 273 -44.37 -8.42 -34.45
C GLU A 273 -44.76 -7.80 -33.10
N ARG A 274 -44.08 -8.16 -32.01
CA ARG A 274 -44.37 -7.66 -30.67
C ARG A 274 -43.91 -6.22 -30.43
N PHE A 275 -42.70 -5.87 -30.86
CA PHE A 275 -42.05 -4.59 -30.59
C PHE A 275 -41.97 -3.67 -31.82
N CYS A 276 -41.87 -4.24 -33.02
CA CYS A 276 -41.45 -3.54 -34.24
C CYS A 276 -42.47 -3.64 -35.39
N GLN A 277 -43.74 -3.95 -35.10
CA GLN A 277 -44.80 -4.22 -36.07
C GLN A 277 -44.92 -3.16 -37.19
N ASN A 278 -44.84 -1.88 -36.79
CA ASN A 278 -44.97 -0.73 -37.69
C ASN A 278 -43.65 -0.29 -38.35
N VAL A 279 -42.54 -0.98 -38.06
CA VAL A 279 -41.22 -0.66 -38.63
C VAL A 279 -41.08 -1.33 -39.98
N GLN A 280 -40.89 -0.53 -41.03
CA GLN A 280 -40.62 -0.99 -42.38
C GLN A 280 -39.27 -1.74 -42.44
N ALA A 281 -39.24 -2.81 -43.22
CA ALA A 281 -38.02 -3.57 -43.51
C ALA A 281 -37.06 -2.77 -44.43
N GLY A 282 -35.80 -3.21 -44.49
CA GLY A 282 -34.73 -2.48 -45.19
C GLY A 282 -34.05 -1.36 -44.37
N GLU A 283 -32.92 -0.89 -44.88
CA GLU A 283 -32.04 0.15 -44.32
C GLU A 283 -31.56 -0.09 -42.88
N GLY A 284 -31.57 -1.34 -42.40
CA GLY A 284 -31.20 -1.72 -41.03
C GLY A 284 -32.26 -1.41 -39.96
N LYS A 285 -33.42 -0.85 -40.34
CA LYS A 285 -34.41 -0.28 -39.40
C LYS A 285 -34.97 -1.29 -38.40
N VAL A 286 -35.22 -2.52 -38.84
CA VAL A 286 -35.76 -3.58 -37.97
C VAL A 286 -34.71 -4.03 -36.95
N TYR A 287 -33.43 -4.20 -37.34
CA TYR A 287 -32.34 -4.47 -36.39
C TYR A 287 -32.24 -3.36 -35.33
N LYS A 288 -32.27 -2.09 -35.76
CA LYS A 288 -32.22 -0.92 -34.87
C LYS A 288 -33.37 -0.89 -33.86
N CYS A 289 -34.59 -1.25 -34.27
CA CYS A 289 -35.72 -1.42 -33.35
C CYS A 289 -35.52 -2.59 -32.37
N LEU A 290 -35.12 -3.76 -32.87
CA LEU A 290 -34.91 -4.95 -32.04
C LEU A 290 -33.79 -4.78 -31.01
N PHE A 291 -32.69 -4.07 -31.36
CA PHE A 291 -31.62 -3.75 -30.42
C PHE A 291 -32.13 -2.90 -29.24
N ASN A 292 -32.98 -1.90 -29.47
CA ASN A 292 -33.53 -1.05 -28.41
C ASN A 292 -34.40 -1.83 -27.41
N HIS A 293 -35.07 -2.90 -27.88
CA HIS A 293 -35.91 -3.77 -27.04
C HIS A 293 -35.21 -5.05 -26.55
N LYS A 294 -33.92 -5.25 -26.85
CA LYS A 294 -33.13 -6.45 -26.51
C LYS A 294 -33.23 -6.86 -25.03
N TYR A 295 -33.37 -5.90 -24.13
CA TYR A 295 -33.37 -6.10 -22.68
C TYR A 295 -34.74 -5.95 -22.00
N GLU A 296 -35.82 -5.84 -22.76
CA GLU A 296 -37.17 -5.96 -22.20
C GLU A 296 -37.46 -7.43 -21.86
N ASP A 297 -38.14 -7.71 -20.75
CA ASP A 297 -38.37 -9.08 -20.26
C ASP A 297 -39.23 -9.92 -21.23
N ALA A 298 -40.06 -9.25 -22.04
CA ALA A 298 -40.92 -9.85 -23.05
C ALA A 298 -40.19 -10.25 -24.36
N MET A 299 -38.87 -9.99 -24.47
CA MET A 299 -38.01 -10.37 -25.61
C MET A 299 -37.49 -11.80 -25.45
N SER A 300 -37.63 -12.63 -26.49
CA SER A 300 -37.22 -14.04 -26.47
C SER A 300 -35.70 -14.22 -26.30
N GLU A 301 -35.28 -15.31 -25.66
CA GLU A 301 -33.86 -15.62 -25.49
C GLU A 301 -33.18 -15.95 -26.82
N LYS A 302 -33.88 -16.65 -27.73
CA LYS A 302 -33.38 -16.93 -29.08
C LYS A 302 -33.07 -15.64 -29.85
N CYS A 303 -33.99 -14.67 -29.84
CA CYS A 303 -33.74 -13.36 -30.46
C CYS A 303 -32.61 -12.62 -29.76
N ARG A 304 -32.62 -12.56 -28.42
CA ARG A 304 -31.59 -11.87 -27.62
C ARG A 304 -30.18 -12.40 -27.91
N ASP A 305 -30.00 -13.71 -28.08
CA ASP A 305 -28.71 -14.33 -28.42
C ASP A 305 -28.29 -14.07 -29.88
N ALA A 306 -29.24 -14.10 -30.82
CA ALA A 306 -28.98 -13.74 -32.22
C ALA A 306 -28.56 -12.26 -32.34
N LEU A 307 -29.31 -11.33 -31.72
CA LEU A 307 -28.97 -9.91 -31.64
C LEU A 307 -27.62 -9.67 -30.96
N THR A 308 -27.30 -10.41 -29.90
CA THR A 308 -25.99 -10.31 -29.22
C THR A 308 -24.85 -10.76 -30.14
N THR A 309 -25.01 -11.89 -30.83
CA THR A 309 -24.03 -12.36 -31.83
C THR A 309 -23.83 -11.30 -32.91
N ARG A 310 -24.93 -10.76 -33.44
CA ARG A 310 -24.95 -9.71 -34.46
C ARG A 310 -24.23 -8.43 -34.01
N GLN A 311 -24.47 -7.94 -32.79
CA GLN A 311 -23.80 -6.76 -32.25
C GLN A 311 -22.28 -6.95 -32.09
N LYS A 312 -21.83 -8.16 -31.71
CA LYS A 312 -20.39 -8.49 -31.60
C LYS A 312 -19.68 -8.56 -32.95
N LEU A 313 -20.37 -8.98 -34.02
CA LEU A 313 -19.84 -8.86 -35.38
C LEU A 313 -19.69 -7.38 -35.81
N ILE A 314 -20.62 -6.50 -35.40
CA ILE A 314 -20.54 -5.06 -35.71
C ILE A 314 -19.41 -4.36 -34.94
N SER A 315 -19.05 -4.82 -33.73
CA SER A 315 -17.88 -4.25 -33.04
C SER A 315 -16.54 -4.67 -33.70
N GLN A 316 -16.51 -5.83 -34.38
CA GLN A 316 -15.38 -6.29 -35.19
C GLN A 316 -15.25 -5.57 -36.55
N ASP A 317 -16.32 -5.49 -37.35
CA ASP A 317 -16.39 -4.66 -38.57
C ASP A 317 -17.69 -3.84 -38.61
N TYR A 318 -17.56 -2.52 -38.57
CA TYR A 318 -18.69 -1.58 -38.60
C TYR A 318 -19.61 -1.74 -39.82
N LYS A 319 -19.13 -2.30 -40.94
CA LYS A 319 -19.92 -2.58 -42.16
C LYS A 319 -21.06 -3.57 -41.94
N VAL A 320 -20.99 -4.38 -40.88
CA VAL A 320 -22.06 -5.32 -40.51
C VAL A 320 -23.34 -4.58 -40.05
N SER A 321 -23.27 -3.25 -39.85
CA SER A 321 -24.41 -2.35 -39.72
C SER A 321 -24.60 -1.49 -40.98
N TYR A 322 -25.67 -1.75 -41.73
CA TYR A 322 -26.01 -0.97 -42.93
C TYR A 322 -26.22 0.51 -42.63
N SER A 323 -26.93 0.84 -41.54
CA SER A 323 -27.30 2.22 -41.21
C SER A 323 -26.06 3.07 -40.91
N LEU A 324 -25.17 2.57 -40.04
CA LEU A 324 -23.90 3.21 -39.71
C LEU A 324 -22.98 3.32 -40.94
N ALA A 325 -22.81 2.22 -41.69
CA ALA A 325 -21.95 2.19 -42.86
C ALA A 325 -22.43 3.13 -43.97
N LYS A 326 -23.75 3.28 -44.15
CA LYS A 326 -24.38 4.22 -45.08
C LYS A 326 -24.20 5.66 -44.63
N ALA A 327 -24.60 5.99 -43.40
CA ALA A 327 -24.57 7.35 -42.87
C ALA A 327 -23.15 7.92 -42.81
N CYS A 328 -22.18 7.15 -42.31
CA CYS A 328 -20.80 7.61 -42.16
C CYS A 328 -19.93 7.50 -43.43
N LYS A 329 -20.42 6.86 -44.52
CA LYS A 329 -19.65 6.57 -45.75
C LYS A 329 -18.89 7.78 -46.33
N LEU A 330 -19.53 8.96 -46.30
CA LEU A 330 -18.95 10.20 -46.82
C LEU A 330 -17.99 10.85 -45.83
N ASP A 331 -18.28 10.80 -44.53
CA ASP A 331 -17.50 11.51 -43.52
C ASP A 331 -16.22 10.77 -43.16
N LEU A 332 -16.22 9.44 -43.16
CA LEU A 332 -15.00 8.61 -43.06
C LEU A 332 -13.98 8.97 -44.14
N ARG A 333 -14.46 9.13 -45.39
CA ARG A 333 -13.66 9.54 -46.54
C ARG A 333 -13.14 10.98 -46.39
N LYS A 334 -13.99 11.94 -46.00
CA LYS A 334 -13.58 13.33 -45.76
C LYS A 334 -12.53 13.45 -44.65
N GLN A 335 -12.73 12.76 -43.52
CA GLN A 335 -11.87 12.85 -42.35
C GLN A 335 -10.62 11.95 -42.42
N HIS A 336 -10.48 11.16 -43.50
CA HIS A 336 -9.35 10.26 -43.75
C HIS A 336 -9.22 9.16 -42.66
N CYS A 337 -10.34 8.69 -42.13
CA CYS A 337 -10.40 7.54 -41.22
C CYS A 337 -10.23 6.21 -42.01
N SER A 338 -9.04 6.00 -42.61
CA SER A 338 -8.70 4.78 -43.37
C SER A 338 -7.82 3.85 -42.54
N LEU A 339 -8.01 2.54 -42.74
CA LEU A 339 -7.39 1.49 -41.92
C LEU A 339 -5.97 1.11 -42.41
N ASP A 340 -5.54 1.62 -43.56
CA ASP A 340 -4.29 1.25 -44.25
C ASP A 340 -2.99 1.85 -43.65
N THR A 341 -3.00 2.22 -42.37
CA THR A 341 -1.79 2.71 -41.68
C THR A 341 -1.09 1.59 -40.91
N ASN A 342 0.25 1.61 -40.89
CA ASN A 342 1.10 0.49 -40.44
C ASN A 342 1.15 0.31 -38.90
N LEU A 343 -0.01 0.13 -38.27
CA LEU A 343 -0.17 -0.21 -36.86
C LEU A 343 -0.65 -1.68 -36.75
N PRO A 344 -0.03 -2.53 -35.90
CA PRO A 344 -0.45 -3.94 -35.74
C PRO A 344 -1.92 -4.13 -35.34
N ARG A 345 -2.55 -3.12 -34.73
CA ARG A 345 -3.98 -3.09 -34.35
C ARG A 345 -4.95 -2.83 -35.52
N ALA A 346 -4.49 -2.51 -36.73
CA ALA A 346 -5.32 -1.99 -37.82
C ALA A 346 -5.82 -3.03 -38.84
N ARG A 347 -5.58 -4.34 -38.65
CA ARG A 347 -5.94 -5.39 -39.62
C ARG A 347 -7.44 -5.74 -39.68
N GLU A 348 -8.25 -5.20 -38.78
CA GLU A 348 -9.71 -5.40 -38.68
C GLU A 348 -10.39 -4.03 -38.57
N ALA A 349 -11.58 -3.88 -39.15
CA ALA A 349 -12.28 -2.60 -39.25
C ALA A 349 -13.05 -2.21 -37.96
N ARG A 350 -12.36 -2.28 -36.82
CA ARG A 350 -12.93 -2.19 -35.48
C ARG A 350 -13.72 -0.90 -35.26
N LEU A 351 -14.95 -1.06 -34.78
CA LEU A 351 -15.89 0.04 -34.53
C LEU A 351 -15.34 1.10 -33.57
N SER A 352 -14.62 0.69 -32.53
CA SER A 352 -14.03 1.61 -31.53
C SER A 352 -13.05 2.61 -32.15
N TYR A 353 -12.17 2.17 -33.06
CA TYR A 353 -11.27 3.08 -33.79
C TYR A 353 -12.04 4.10 -34.64
N LEU A 354 -13.12 3.66 -35.28
CA LEU A 354 -13.98 4.51 -36.12
C LEU A 354 -14.70 5.58 -35.30
N LEU A 355 -15.29 5.20 -34.17
CA LEU A 355 -15.94 6.12 -33.22
C LEU A 355 -14.93 7.18 -32.74
N LEU A 356 -13.74 6.75 -32.31
CA LEU A 356 -12.67 7.64 -31.85
C LEU A 356 -12.16 8.57 -32.97
N CYS A 357 -12.03 8.09 -34.21
CA CYS A 357 -11.56 8.90 -35.35
C CYS A 357 -12.55 10.00 -35.73
N LEU A 358 -13.85 9.68 -35.77
CA LEU A 358 -14.89 10.65 -36.08
C LEU A 358 -15.12 11.64 -34.93
N GLU A 359 -15.07 11.21 -33.67
CA GLU A 359 -15.16 12.13 -32.53
C GLU A 359 -13.98 13.11 -32.48
N ALA A 360 -12.76 12.63 -32.76
CA ALA A 360 -11.60 13.50 -32.90
C ALA A 360 -11.79 14.56 -34.02
N ALA A 361 -12.63 14.29 -35.04
CA ALA A 361 -13.00 15.30 -36.04
C ALA A 361 -14.06 16.29 -35.50
N VAL A 362 -15.09 15.81 -34.80
CA VAL A 362 -16.14 16.65 -34.17
C VAL A 362 -15.54 17.60 -33.13
N HIS A 363 -14.72 17.08 -32.22
CA HIS A 363 -13.97 17.88 -31.22
C HIS A 363 -13.02 18.92 -31.86
N ARG A 364 -12.45 18.62 -33.04
CA ARG A 364 -11.63 19.55 -33.83
C ARG A 364 -12.48 20.57 -34.63
N GLY A 365 -13.80 20.61 -34.43
CA GLY A 365 -14.72 21.53 -35.11
C GLY A 365 -14.94 21.22 -36.59
N ARG A 366 -14.63 20.00 -37.04
CA ARG A 366 -14.81 19.60 -38.43
C ARG A 366 -16.22 19.03 -38.67
N PRO A 367 -16.79 19.24 -39.87
CA PRO A 367 -18.13 18.72 -40.16
C PRO A 367 -18.13 17.18 -40.26
N VAL A 368 -19.03 16.58 -39.48
CA VAL A 368 -19.53 15.20 -39.59
C VAL A 368 -21.06 15.32 -39.64
N SER A 369 -21.74 14.54 -40.49
CA SER A 369 -23.20 14.62 -40.68
C SER A 369 -23.98 14.23 -39.41
N GLY A 370 -25.14 14.85 -39.22
CA GLY A 370 -26.04 14.52 -38.10
C GLY A 370 -26.57 13.09 -38.15
N GLU A 371 -26.70 12.52 -39.35
CA GLU A 371 -27.07 11.11 -39.56
C GLU A 371 -25.95 10.19 -39.03
N CYS A 372 -24.69 10.44 -39.40
CA CYS A 372 -23.55 9.67 -38.90
C CYS A 372 -23.40 9.83 -37.38
N GLN A 373 -23.51 11.05 -36.84
CA GLN A 373 -23.48 11.28 -35.39
C GLN A 373 -24.62 10.55 -34.65
N GLY A 374 -25.82 10.49 -35.23
CA GLY A 374 -26.94 9.73 -34.68
C GLY A 374 -26.65 8.22 -34.58
N GLU A 375 -26.15 7.61 -35.65
CA GLU A 375 -25.74 6.21 -35.61
C GLU A 375 -24.57 5.98 -34.63
N MET A 376 -23.59 6.89 -34.55
CA MET A 376 -22.50 6.82 -33.56
C MET A 376 -23.04 6.79 -32.12
N LEU A 377 -24.03 7.63 -31.79
CA LEU A 377 -24.66 7.67 -30.46
C LEU A 377 -25.42 6.39 -30.11
N ASP A 378 -26.12 5.79 -31.08
CA ASP A 378 -26.79 4.50 -30.88
C ASP A 378 -25.78 3.36 -30.63
N PHE A 379 -24.65 3.34 -31.34
CA PHE A 379 -23.59 2.36 -31.09
C PHE A 379 -22.88 2.58 -29.75
N ARG A 380 -22.66 3.83 -29.34
CA ARG A 380 -22.16 4.18 -28.00
C ARG A 380 -23.09 3.69 -26.90
N ARG A 381 -24.40 3.90 -27.02
CA ARG A 381 -25.39 3.36 -26.06
C ARG A 381 -25.30 1.84 -25.96
N MET A 382 -25.22 1.13 -27.08
CA MET A 382 -25.11 -0.34 -27.06
C MET A 382 -23.82 -0.82 -26.36
N LEU A 383 -22.70 -0.11 -26.52
CA LEU A 383 -21.45 -0.41 -25.79
C LEU A 383 -21.57 -0.21 -24.28
N MET A 384 -22.33 0.78 -23.81
CA MET A 384 -22.59 1.01 -22.38
C MET A 384 -23.72 0.12 -21.82
N GLU A 385 -24.69 -0.31 -22.63
CA GLU A 385 -25.72 -1.26 -22.20
C GLU A 385 -25.19 -2.70 -22.07
N ASP A 386 -24.20 -3.09 -22.87
CA ASP A 386 -23.68 -4.46 -23.00
C ASP A 386 -22.14 -4.49 -23.06
N PHE A 387 -21.51 -4.76 -21.90
CA PHE A 387 -20.05 -4.89 -21.80
C PHE A 387 -19.48 -6.00 -22.70
N SER A 388 -20.28 -7.00 -23.09
CA SER A 388 -19.79 -8.13 -23.86
C SER A 388 -19.49 -7.79 -25.32
N LEU A 389 -19.83 -6.57 -25.76
CA LEU A 389 -19.48 -6.04 -27.08
C LEU A 389 -18.02 -5.55 -27.18
N SER A 390 -17.32 -5.39 -26.06
CA SER A 390 -15.86 -5.19 -26.01
C SER A 390 -15.16 -6.49 -25.57
N PRO A 391 -14.44 -7.17 -26.49
CA PRO A 391 -13.62 -8.33 -26.15
C PRO A 391 -12.59 -8.03 -25.06
N GLU A 392 -12.07 -6.80 -25.01
CA GLU A 392 -11.08 -6.37 -24.02
C GLU A 392 -11.61 -6.46 -22.58
N ILE A 393 -12.88 -6.09 -22.32
CA ILE A 393 -13.51 -6.28 -21.00
C ILE A 393 -13.74 -7.76 -20.70
N VAL A 394 -14.26 -8.52 -21.68
CA VAL A 394 -14.58 -9.95 -21.55
C VAL A 394 -13.31 -10.79 -21.29
N LEU A 395 -12.15 -10.35 -21.79
CA LEU A 395 -10.86 -10.96 -21.59
C LEU A 395 -10.20 -10.53 -20.28
N HIS A 396 -10.13 -9.23 -19.99
CA HIS A 396 -9.29 -8.69 -18.90
C HIS A 396 -10.00 -8.49 -17.57
N CYS A 397 -11.33 -8.32 -17.53
CA CYS A 397 -12.10 -8.09 -16.30
C CYS A 397 -12.86 -9.33 -15.79
N ARG A 398 -12.59 -10.52 -16.36
CA ARG A 398 -13.38 -11.74 -16.11
C ARG A 398 -13.42 -12.13 -14.64
N THR A 399 -12.26 -12.04 -13.97
CA THR A 399 -12.08 -12.32 -12.54
C THR A 399 -12.97 -11.47 -11.65
N GLU A 400 -13.05 -10.16 -11.92
CA GLU A 400 -13.85 -9.20 -11.16
C GLU A 400 -15.34 -9.36 -11.44
N ILE A 401 -15.72 -9.61 -12.71
CA ILE A 401 -17.11 -9.87 -13.10
C ILE A 401 -17.66 -11.11 -12.39
N GLU A 402 -16.91 -12.21 -12.40
CA GLU A 402 -17.30 -13.49 -11.81
C GLU A 402 -17.28 -13.44 -10.27
N ALA A 403 -16.23 -12.89 -9.65
CA ALA A 403 -16.05 -12.92 -8.19
C ALA A 403 -16.76 -11.79 -7.43
N GLN A 404 -16.92 -10.61 -8.03
CA GLN A 404 -17.36 -9.40 -7.30
C GLN A 404 -18.68 -8.80 -7.83
N CYS A 405 -18.99 -8.96 -9.11
CA CYS A 405 -20.18 -8.36 -9.72
C CYS A 405 -21.40 -9.27 -9.80
N SER A 406 -21.34 -10.50 -9.29
CA SER A 406 -22.47 -11.46 -9.26
C SER A 406 -23.07 -11.78 -10.64
N GLY A 407 -22.25 -11.77 -11.70
CA GLY A 407 -22.62 -12.18 -13.06
C GLY A 407 -22.97 -11.04 -14.03
N LEU A 408 -23.56 -11.43 -15.17
CA LEU A 408 -23.84 -10.54 -16.31
C LEU A 408 -25.14 -9.73 -16.10
N HIS A 409 -25.06 -8.65 -15.33
CA HIS A 409 -26.16 -7.69 -15.17
C HIS A 409 -26.30 -6.78 -16.40
N ARG A 410 -27.47 -6.87 -17.04
CA ARG A 410 -27.86 -6.12 -18.26
C ARG A 410 -28.07 -4.62 -17.99
N LYS A 411 -28.27 -3.84 -19.06
CA LYS A 411 -28.44 -2.36 -19.02
C LYS A 411 -27.28 -1.66 -18.30
N GLY A 412 -26.03 -1.97 -18.66
CA GLY A 412 -24.82 -1.30 -18.13
C GLY A 412 -24.47 -1.55 -16.66
N ARG A 413 -25.32 -2.25 -15.89
CA ARG A 413 -25.10 -2.53 -14.46
C ARG A 413 -23.77 -3.24 -14.17
N THR A 414 -23.29 -4.14 -15.05
CA THR A 414 -21.96 -4.75 -14.89
C THR A 414 -20.82 -3.74 -15.08
N LEU A 415 -20.92 -2.79 -16.03
CA LEU A 415 -19.91 -1.73 -16.19
C LEU A 415 -19.86 -0.82 -14.97
N HIS A 416 -21.03 -0.43 -14.44
CA HIS A 416 -21.11 0.32 -13.18
C HIS A 416 -20.54 -0.43 -11.98
N CYS A 417 -20.72 -1.76 -11.90
CA CYS A 417 -20.05 -2.56 -10.88
C CYS A 417 -18.51 -2.53 -11.04
N LEU A 418 -17.99 -2.65 -12.27
CA LEU A 418 -16.55 -2.51 -12.52
C LEU A 418 -16.04 -1.10 -12.21
N MET A 419 -16.79 -0.05 -12.55
CA MET A 419 -16.48 1.34 -12.17
C MET A 419 -16.44 1.54 -10.65
N ARG A 420 -17.36 0.92 -9.90
CA ARG A 420 -17.38 0.93 -8.43
C ARG A 420 -16.16 0.23 -7.82
N ILE A 421 -15.78 -0.93 -8.34
CA ILE A 421 -14.57 -1.66 -7.89
C ILE A 421 -13.32 -0.84 -8.24
N GLY A 422 -13.28 -0.27 -9.45
CA GLY A 422 -12.22 0.62 -9.93
C GLY A 422 -12.13 1.96 -9.19
N ARG A 423 -13.16 2.35 -8.41
CA ARG A 423 -13.12 3.51 -7.50
C ARG A 423 -12.41 3.22 -6.18
N GLY A 424 -12.54 2.01 -5.63
CA GLY A 424 -11.99 1.63 -4.33
C GLY A 424 -13.01 1.40 -3.21
N ASP A 425 -14.31 1.43 -3.49
CA ASP A 425 -15.42 1.21 -2.52
C ASP A 425 -15.39 -0.15 -1.79
N ARG A 426 -14.52 -1.08 -2.22
CA ARG A 426 -14.36 -2.42 -1.66
C ARG A 426 -12.88 -2.70 -1.39
N SER A 427 -12.63 -3.53 -0.38
CA SER A 427 -11.30 -3.91 0.11
C SER A 427 -10.51 -4.85 -0.83
N SER A 428 -10.74 -4.76 -2.14
CA SER A 428 -10.17 -5.60 -3.18
C SER A 428 -9.97 -4.76 -4.44
N ALA A 429 -8.73 -4.36 -4.71
CA ALA A 429 -8.39 -3.56 -5.89
C ALA A 429 -8.72 -4.31 -7.20
N ILE A 430 -9.13 -3.54 -8.21
CA ILE A 430 -9.26 -3.98 -9.60
C ILE A 430 -7.88 -4.29 -10.19
N ASP A 431 -7.77 -5.22 -11.14
CA ASP A 431 -6.51 -5.39 -11.86
C ASP A 431 -6.23 -4.18 -12.78
N SER A 432 -4.94 -3.86 -12.91
CA SER A 432 -4.43 -2.80 -13.75
C SER A 432 -4.80 -2.96 -15.24
N ILE A 433 -4.89 -4.19 -15.76
CA ILE A 433 -5.25 -4.45 -17.15
C ILE A 433 -6.76 -4.29 -17.33
N CYS A 434 -7.57 -4.75 -16.37
CA CYS A 434 -9.01 -4.51 -16.35
C CYS A 434 -9.34 -3.00 -16.29
N GLN A 435 -8.70 -2.23 -15.40
CA GLN A 435 -8.90 -0.78 -15.29
C GLN A 435 -8.57 -0.04 -16.60
N ASN A 436 -7.49 -0.43 -17.28
CA ASN A 436 -7.13 0.13 -18.59
C ASN A 436 -8.15 -0.24 -19.69
N ALA A 437 -8.68 -1.47 -19.68
CA ALA A 437 -9.73 -1.88 -20.60
C ALA A 437 -11.04 -1.10 -20.35
N LEU A 438 -11.41 -0.90 -19.09
CA LEU A 438 -12.58 -0.11 -18.67
C LEU A 438 -12.46 1.37 -19.11
N GLN A 439 -11.31 2.02 -18.87
CA GLN A 439 -11.07 3.38 -19.36
C GLN A 439 -11.12 3.46 -20.90
N THR A 440 -10.59 2.46 -21.61
CA THR A 440 -10.64 2.40 -23.08
C THR A 440 -12.09 2.30 -23.59
N LEU A 441 -12.93 1.48 -22.94
CA LEU A 441 -14.35 1.38 -23.26
C LEU A 441 -15.05 2.71 -23.03
N ILE A 442 -14.89 3.33 -21.85
CA ILE A 442 -15.49 4.63 -21.51
C ILE A 442 -15.07 5.72 -22.52
N GLN A 443 -13.81 5.74 -22.97
CA GLN A 443 -13.35 6.69 -24.00
C GLN A 443 -13.99 6.42 -25.39
N SER A 444 -14.25 5.16 -25.74
CA SER A 444 -14.94 4.84 -27.01
C SER A 444 -16.45 5.14 -26.97
N ALA A 445 -17.06 4.94 -25.79
CA ALA A 445 -18.47 5.21 -25.54
C ALA A 445 -18.78 6.71 -25.38
N ASP A 446 -17.86 7.48 -24.79
CA ASP A 446 -18.01 8.92 -24.52
C ASP A 446 -19.34 9.33 -23.83
N PRO A 447 -19.71 8.71 -22.68
CA PRO A 447 -20.90 9.10 -21.91
C PRO A 447 -20.78 10.50 -21.27
N GLY A 448 -19.58 11.10 -21.26
CA GLY A 448 -19.37 12.49 -20.86
C GLY A 448 -19.90 13.52 -21.86
N ALA A 449 -19.96 13.16 -23.16
CA ALA A 449 -20.59 13.98 -24.20
C ALA A 449 -22.12 13.93 -24.17
N ASP A 450 -22.72 12.80 -23.79
CA ASP A 450 -24.17 12.68 -23.65
C ASP A 450 -24.54 11.60 -22.63
N TYR A 451 -25.02 12.00 -21.45
CA TYR A 451 -25.40 11.10 -20.37
C TYR A 451 -26.45 10.05 -20.78
N ARG A 452 -27.21 10.26 -21.88
CA ARG A 452 -28.20 9.30 -22.41
C ARG A 452 -27.57 8.06 -23.04
N ILE A 453 -26.27 8.09 -23.31
CA ILE A 453 -25.46 6.93 -23.69
C ILE A 453 -25.42 5.93 -22.52
N ASP A 454 -25.35 6.43 -21.29
CA ASP A 454 -25.39 5.62 -20.07
C ASP A 454 -26.83 5.41 -19.61
N ARG A 455 -27.41 4.26 -19.99
CA ARG A 455 -28.78 3.91 -19.61
C ARG A 455 -28.94 3.69 -18.10
N ALA A 456 -27.90 3.24 -17.39
CA ALA A 456 -28.00 2.98 -15.96
C ALA A 456 -28.02 4.30 -15.16
N LEU A 457 -27.17 5.26 -15.53
CA LEU A 457 -27.22 6.62 -15.00
C LEU A 457 -28.54 7.32 -15.37
N ASN A 458 -28.99 7.22 -16.63
CA ASN A 458 -30.22 7.86 -17.09
C ASN A 458 -31.47 7.30 -16.39
N GLU A 459 -31.63 5.97 -16.29
CA GLU A 459 -32.75 5.33 -15.55
C GLU A 459 -32.72 5.68 -14.05
N ALA A 460 -31.54 5.88 -13.44
CA ALA A 460 -31.41 6.24 -12.03
C ALA A 460 -31.67 7.74 -11.74
N CYS A 461 -31.23 8.64 -12.63
CA CYS A 461 -31.25 10.09 -12.41
C CYS A 461 -32.47 10.81 -13.03
N GLU A 462 -33.37 10.12 -13.73
CA GLU A 462 -34.48 10.77 -14.45
C GLU A 462 -35.32 11.71 -13.54
N SER A 463 -35.62 11.29 -12.31
CA SER A 463 -36.35 12.11 -11.33
C SER A 463 -35.61 13.41 -10.96
N VAL A 464 -34.29 13.34 -10.75
CA VAL A 464 -33.42 14.48 -10.44
C VAL A 464 -33.33 15.43 -11.63
N ILE A 465 -33.21 14.89 -12.84
CA ILE A 465 -33.15 15.66 -14.09
C ILE A 465 -34.47 16.42 -14.30
N GLN A 466 -35.61 15.78 -14.11
CA GLN A 466 -36.94 16.40 -14.28
C GLN A 466 -37.27 17.46 -13.21
N THR A 467 -36.68 17.39 -12.01
CA THR A 467 -37.00 18.28 -10.86
C THR A 467 -35.95 19.36 -10.55
N ALA A 468 -34.70 19.16 -11.00
CA ALA A 468 -33.60 20.10 -10.80
C ALA A 468 -33.04 20.62 -12.13
N CYS A 469 -32.62 19.73 -13.03
CA CYS A 469 -31.88 20.08 -14.26
C CYS A 469 -32.77 20.40 -15.48
N LYS A 470 -34.09 20.50 -15.29
CA LYS A 470 -35.11 20.77 -16.34
C LYS A 470 -34.87 22.00 -17.21
N HIS A 471 -34.02 22.93 -16.78
CA HIS A 471 -33.65 24.12 -17.52
C HIS A 471 -32.55 23.88 -18.60
N ILE A 472 -31.86 22.73 -18.52
CA ILE A 472 -30.83 22.31 -19.47
C ILE A 472 -31.47 21.42 -20.55
N ARG A 473 -30.93 21.45 -21.77
CA ARG A 473 -31.44 20.66 -22.90
C ARG A 473 -31.04 19.20 -22.78
N SER A 474 -31.97 18.28 -23.04
CA SER A 474 -31.69 16.84 -23.04
C SER A 474 -30.61 16.48 -24.06
N GLY A 475 -29.49 15.91 -23.58
CA GLY A 475 -28.31 15.59 -24.39
C GLY A 475 -27.23 16.69 -24.39
N ASP A 476 -27.33 17.70 -23.53
CA ASP A 476 -26.26 18.67 -23.28
C ASP A 476 -25.31 18.14 -22.18
N PRO A 477 -23.97 18.15 -22.38
CA PRO A 477 -22.99 17.78 -21.36
C PRO A 477 -23.16 18.49 -20.01
N MET A 478 -23.75 19.69 -19.99
CA MET A 478 -23.98 20.44 -18.75
C MET A 478 -24.93 19.74 -17.76
N ILE A 479 -25.71 18.73 -18.20
CA ILE A 479 -26.58 17.94 -17.31
C ILE A 479 -25.75 17.22 -16.23
N LEU A 480 -24.58 16.64 -16.56
CA LEU A 480 -23.72 15.98 -15.58
C LEU A 480 -23.20 16.97 -14.52
N SER A 481 -22.90 18.21 -14.92
CA SER A 481 -22.49 19.25 -13.98
C SER A 481 -23.63 19.70 -13.06
N CYS A 482 -24.86 19.85 -13.58
CA CYS A 482 -26.04 20.15 -12.77
C CYS A 482 -26.39 19.03 -11.78
N LEU A 483 -26.22 17.76 -12.17
CA LEU A 483 -26.40 16.63 -11.25
C LEU A 483 -25.36 16.67 -10.12
N MET A 484 -24.08 16.97 -10.43
CA MET A 484 -23.03 17.15 -9.40
C MET A 484 -23.26 18.36 -8.50
N GLU A 485 -23.82 19.47 -9.02
CA GLU A 485 -24.21 20.64 -8.21
C GLU A 485 -25.35 20.33 -7.23
N HIS A 486 -26.18 19.32 -7.52
CA HIS A 486 -27.30 18.88 -6.68
C HIS A 486 -27.01 17.67 -5.77
N LEU A 487 -25.79 17.13 -5.80
CA LEU A 487 -25.37 15.89 -5.12
C LEU A 487 -25.81 15.82 -3.64
N TYR A 488 -25.57 16.89 -2.87
CA TYR A 488 -25.89 16.96 -1.44
C TYR A 488 -27.19 17.72 -1.13
N THR A 489 -28.15 17.70 -2.05
CA THR A 489 -29.47 18.34 -1.85
C THR A 489 -30.58 17.30 -1.75
N GLU A 490 -31.68 17.62 -1.06
CA GLU A 490 -32.88 16.76 -0.90
C GLU A 490 -33.53 16.31 -2.23
N LYS A 491 -33.06 16.83 -3.38
CA LYS A 491 -33.48 16.43 -4.71
C LYS A 491 -32.72 15.23 -5.27
N MET A 492 -31.57 14.87 -4.68
CA MET A 492 -30.77 13.73 -5.11
C MET A 492 -31.39 12.42 -4.61
N VAL A 493 -31.18 11.34 -5.37
CA VAL A 493 -31.62 9.99 -5.03
C VAL A 493 -30.39 9.10 -4.92
N GLU A 494 -30.33 8.22 -3.91
CA GLU A 494 -29.18 7.34 -3.60
C GLU A 494 -28.68 6.54 -4.82
N ASP A 495 -29.59 5.96 -5.62
CA ASP A 495 -29.24 5.27 -6.87
C ASP A 495 -28.60 6.22 -7.91
N CYS A 496 -29.09 7.47 -8.02
CA CYS A 496 -28.50 8.47 -8.91
C CYS A 496 -27.12 8.93 -8.39
N GLU A 497 -26.99 9.22 -7.10
CA GLU A 497 -25.73 9.59 -6.44
C GLU A 497 -24.64 8.53 -6.73
N HIS A 498 -24.95 7.26 -6.50
CA HIS A 498 -24.01 6.17 -6.74
C HIS A 498 -23.62 6.05 -8.22
N ARG A 499 -24.57 6.06 -9.17
CA ARG A 499 -24.25 5.94 -10.61
C ARG A 499 -23.47 7.14 -11.13
N LEU A 500 -23.81 8.35 -10.67
CA LEU A 500 -23.17 9.59 -11.05
C LEU A 500 -21.70 9.61 -10.59
N LEU A 501 -21.44 9.28 -9.32
CA LEU A 501 -20.09 9.26 -8.76
C LEU A 501 -19.24 8.09 -9.32
N GLU A 502 -19.85 6.95 -9.64
CA GLU A 502 -19.17 5.84 -10.35
C GLU A 502 -18.62 6.30 -11.72
N LEU A 503 -19.39 7.07 -12.48
CA LEU A 503 -18.98 7.58 -13.79
C LEU A 503 -18.03 8.78 -13.68
N GLN A 504 -18.34 9.73 -12.78
CA GLN A 504 -17.57 10.94 -12.54
C GLN A 504 -16.14 10.65 -12.08
N TYR A 505 -15.90 9.52 -11.40
CA TYR A 505 -14.56 9.03 -11.06
C TYR A 505 -13.63 8.96 -12.29
N PHE A 506 -14.13 8.46 -13.42
CA PHE A 506 -13.38 8.29 -14.66
C PHE A 506 -13.34 9.59 -15.48
N ILE A 507 -14.49 10.24 -15.66
CA ILE A 507 -14.59 11.52 -16.41
C ILE A 507 -13.66 12.59 -15.81
N SER A 508 -13.64 12.71 -14.48
CA SER A 508 -12.82 13.73 -13.81
C SER A 508 -11.32 13.43 -13.83
N ARG A 509 -10.89 12.17 -14.06
CA ARG A 509 -9.48 11.74 -14.06
C ARG A 509 -8.81 11.89 -15.43
N ASP A 510 -9.53 11.63 -16.53
CA ASP A 510 -9.03 11.84 -17.89
C ASP A 510 -9.65 13.08 -18.53
N TRP A 511 -8.85 14.12 -18.71
CA TRP A 511 -9.25 15.41 -19.27
C TRP A 511 -9.85 15.36 -20.69
N LYS A 512 -9.72 14.22 -21.40
CA LYS A 512 -10.37 13.97 -22.70
C LYS A 512 -11.85 13.62 -22.59
N LEU A 513 -12.29 13.10 -21.44
CA LEU A 513 -13.64 12.61 -21.18
C LEU A 513 -14.60 13.70 -20.68
N ASP A 514 -14.09 14.88 -20.31
CA ASP A 514 -14.90 16.08 -20.11
C ASP A 514 -14.87 16.94 -21.40
N PRO A 515 -15.97 17.00 -22.18
CA PRO A 515 -15.99 17.66 -23.48
C PRO A 515 -15.84 19.19 -23.39
N VAL A 516 -16.17 19.79 -22.24
CA VAL A 516 -16.12 21.25 -22.05
C VAL A 516 -14.68 21.65 -21.73
N LEU A 517 -14.06 20.97 -20.76
CA LEU A 517 -12.64 21.08 -20.42
C LEU A 517 -11.77 20.82 -21.65
N TYR A 518 -11.95 19.70 -22.36
CA TYR A 518 -11.15 19.39 -23.54
C TYR A 518 -11.27 20.51 -24.59
N ARG A 519 -12.50 20.93 -24.92
CA ARG A 519 -12.77 21.99 -25.92
C ARG A 519 -12.16 23.35 -25.54
N LYS A 520 -12.17 23.73 -24.25
CA LYS A 520 -11.59 24.99 -23.78
C LYS A 520 -10.07 24.92 -23.58
N CYS A 521 -9.53 23.77 -23.17
CA CYS A 521 -8.11 23.61 -22.82
C CYS A 521 -7.22 23.03 -23.92
N GLN A 522 -7.76 22.42 -24.99
CA GLN A 522 -6.99 21.81 -26.08
C GLN A 522 -5.82 22.68 -26.57
N GLY A 523 -6.06 23.97 -26.81
CA GLY A 523 -5.04 24.91 -27.29
C GLY A 523 -3.95 25.22 -26.26
N ASP A 524 -4.29 25.23 -24.96
CA ASP A 524 -3.34 25.40 -23.88
C ASP A 524 -2.54 24.12 -23.59
N ALA A 525 -3.19 22.95 -23.62
CA ALA A 525 -2.55 21.65 -23.45
C ALA A 525 -1.49 21.39 -24.53
N ALA A 526 -1.80 21.68 -25.80
CA ALA A 526 -0.81 21.59 -26.88
C ALA A 526 0.35 22.59 -26.73
N ARG A 527 0.05 23.82 -26.27
CA ARG A 527 1.00 24.94 -26.17
C ARG A 527 1.92 24.90 -24.94
N LEU A 528 1.48 24.27 -23.85
CA LEU A 528 2.11 24.31 -22.52
C LEU A 528 2.44 22.92 -21.97
N CYS A 529 1.68 21.90 -22.35
CA CYS A 529 1.80 20.52 -21.88
C CYS A 529 2.21 19.53 -22.99
N HIS A 530 2.56 20.04 -24.18
CA HIS A 530 3.08 19.28 -25.32
C HIS A 530 2.19 18.08 -25.76
N THR A 531 0.87 18.21 -25.64
CA THR A 531 -0.07 17.16 -26.06
C THR A 531 -0.42 17.27 -27.55
N HIS A 532 -0.32 16.17 -28.30
CA HIS A 532 -0.59 16.13 -29.74
C HIS A 532 -2.08 15.86 -30.10
N GLY A 533 -3.00 16.30 -29.22
CA GLY A 533 -4.45 16.22 -29.43
C GLY A 533 -5.11 14.94 -28.88
N TRP A 534 -6.38 14.75 -29.21
CA TRP A 534 -7.28 13.83 -28.51
C TRP A 534 -6.88 12.34 -28.63
N ASN A 535 -6.50 11.85 -29.81
CA ASN A 535 -6.22 10.42 -30.06
C ASN A 535 -4.72 10.06 -29.99
N GLU A 536 -3.82 11.03 -29.94
CA GLU A 536 -2.37 10.82 -29.94
C GLU A 536 -1.81 10.90 -28.51
N THR A 537 -1.94 9.79 -27.77
CA THR A 537 -1.15 9.60 -26.55
C THR A 537 0.31 9.41 -26.91
N SER A 538 1.16 10.37 -26.54
CA SER A 538 2.55 10.02 -26.26
C SER A 538 2.54 9.00 -25.11
N GLU A 539 3.12 7.83 -25.32
CA GLU A 539 3.18 6.73 -24.33
C GLU A 539 3.93 7.13 -23.03
N LEU A 540 4.52 8.33 -23.01
CA LEU A 540 5.35 8.88 -21.95
C LEU A 540 4.59 9.65 -20.83
N MET A 541 3.26 9.86 -20.95
CA MET A 541 2.48 10.57 -19.90
C MET A 541 1.12 9.93 -19.60
N PRO A 542 0.81 9.64 -18.31
CA PRO A 542 -0.52 9.24 -17.86
C PRO A 542 -1.60 10.32 -18.13
N PRO A 543 -2.87 9.95 -18.33
CA PRO A 543 -3.96 10.91 -18.63
C PRO A 543 -4.10 12.05 -17.61
N GLY A 544 -3.96 11.74 -16.32
CA GLY A 544 -4.02 12.73 -15.23
C GLY A 544 -2.87 13.75 -15.24
N ALA A 545 -1.72 13.42 -15.85
CA ALA A 545 -0.56 14.31 -15.90
C ALA A 545 -0.83 15.58 -16.73
N VAL A 546 -1.69 15.50 -17.76
CA VAL A 546 -2.09 16.67 -18.55
C VAL A 546 -2.94 17.62 -17.71
N PHE A 547 -3.87 17.11 -16.91
CA PHE A 547 -4.64 17.93 -15.98
C PHE A 547 -3.73 18.60 -14.94
N SER A 548 -2.80 17.85 -14.33
CA SER A 548 -1.82 18.40 -13.38
C SER A 548 -0.88 19.43 -14.02
N CYS A 549 -0.57 19.31 -15.31
CA CYS A 549 0.15 20.33 -16.07
C CYS A 549 -0.70 21.60 -16.29
N LEU A 550 -1.93 21.47 -16.80
CA LEU A 550 -2.86 22.60 -16.97
C LEU A 550 -3.07 23.34 -15.65
N TYR A 551 -3.29 22.59 -14.57
CA TYR A 551 -3.39 23.09 -13.20
C TYR A 551 -2.17 23.94 -12.79
N ARG A 552 -0.95 23.41 -12.99
CA ARG A 552 0.31 24.11 -12.72
C ARG A 552 0.49 25.39 -13.57
N HIS A 553 -0.25 25.56 -14.65
CA HIS A 553 -0.26 26.78 -15.48
C HIS A 553 -1.45 27.72 -15.20
N ALA A 554 -2.46 27.29 -14.43
CA ALA A 554 -3.60 28.12 -14.03
C ALA A 554 -3.26 29.16 -12.94
N TYR A 555 -2.23 28.89 -12.12
CA TYR A 555 -1.89 29.66 -10.92
C TYR A 555 -0.51 30.37 -10.96
N ARG A 556 0.20 30.37 -12.10
CA ARG A 556 1.50 31.06 -12.24
C ARG A 556 1.38 32.59 -12.14
N THR A 557 2.32 33.22 -11.43
CA THR A 557 2.55 34.67 -11.53
C THR A 557 3.08 35.06 -12.92
N GLU A 558 3.12 36.36 -13.23
CA GLU A 558 3.54 36.84 -14.57
C GLU A 558 5.03 36.55 -14.84
N GLU A 559 5.84 36.60 -13.79
CA GLU A 559 7.28 36.32 -13.79
C GLU A 559 7.59 34.83 -13.94
N GLN A 560 6.66 33.95 -13.54
CA GLN A 560 6.79 32.49 -13.61
C GLN A 560 6.47 31.91 -15.00
N GLY A 561 6.20 32.76 -15.99
CA GLY A 561 6.06 32.38 -17.41
C GLY A 561 4.61 32.19 -17.88
N ARG A 562 4.44 31.45 -18.98
CA ARG A 562 3.18 31.39 -19.75
C ARG A 562 2.02 30.78 -18.94
N ARG A 563 0.93 31.55 -18.79
CA ARG A 563 -0.34 31.13 -18.17
C ARG A 563 -1.31 30.49 -19.16
N LEU A 564 -2.33 29.79 -18.64
CA LEU A 564 -3.55 29.39 -19.36
C LEU A 564 -4.33 30.59 -19.93
N SER A 565 -5.20 30.32 -20.89
CA SER A 565 -6.34 31.18 -21.26
C SER A 565 -7.36 31.30 -20.11
N ARG A 566 -8.20 32.34 -20.16
CA ARG A 566 -9.27 32.59 -19.18
C ARG A 566 -10.25 31.42 -19.14
N ASP A 567 -10.73 30.98 -20.30
CA ASP A 567 -11.71 29.91 -20.42
C ASP A 567 -11.18 28.58 -19.89
N CYS A 568 -9.96 28.16 -20.28
CA CYS A 568 -9.36 26.94 -19.76
C CYS A 568 -9.15 27.01 -18.24
N LYS A 569 -8.76 28.18 -17.70
CA LYS A 569 -8.64 28.34 -16.24
C LYS A 569 -9.96 28.12 -15.51
N VAL A 570 -11.08 28.59 -16.05
CA VAL A 570 -12.41 28.37 -15.44
C VAL A 570 -12.78 26.88 -15.46
N GLU A 571 -12.58 26.18 -16.57
CA GLU A 571 -12.87 24.73 -16.63
C GLU A 571 -11.96 23.90 -15.71
N VAL A 572 -10.67 24.22 -15.63
CA VAL A 572 -9.77 23.60 -14.64
C VAL A 572 -10.30 23.84 -13.22
N GLN A 573 -10.80 25.04 -12.90
CA GLN A 573 -11.40 25.33 -11.59
C GLN A 573 -12.71 24.56 -11.34
N ARG A 574 -13.57 24.36 -12.35
CA ARG A 574 -14.77 23.50 -12.23
C ARG A 574 -14.39 22.05 -11.88
N ILE A 575 -13.41 21.47 -12.57
CA ILE A 575 -12.99 20.07 -12.31
C ILE A 575 -12.38 19.92 -10.91
N LEU A 576 -11.58 20.89 -10.45
CA LEU A 576 -11.08 20.90 -9.06
C LEU A 576 -12.23 20.94 -8.05
N HIS A 577 -13.27 21.73 -8.32
CA HIS A 577 -14.46 21.80 -7.46
C HIS A 577 -15.22 20.46 -7.44
N GLN A 578 -15.47 19.86 -8.60
CA GLN A 578 -16.14 18.56 -8.72
C GLN A 578 -15.34 17.41 -8.07
N ARG A 579 -14.00 17.40 -8.18
CA ARG A 579 -13.14 16.41 -7.49
C ARG A 579 -13.12 16.60 -5.96
N ALA A 580 -13.21 17.83 -5.46
CA ALA A 580 -13.27 18.08 -4.02
C ALA A 580 -14.63 17.68 -3.42
N LEU A 581 -15.72 17.77 -4.19
CA LEU A 581 -17.04 17.23 -3.82
C LEU A 581 -17.01 15.69 -3.73
N ASP A 582 -16.38 14.99 -4.70
CA ASP A 582 -16.15 13.53 -4.69
C ASP A 582 -15.42 13.05 -3.41
N VAL A 583 -14.54 13.89 -2.87
CA VAL A 583 -13.65 13.60 -1.72
C VAL A 583 -14.18 14.13 -0.37
N LYS A 584 -15.26 14.92 -0.35
CA LYS A 584 -15.77 15.63 0.86
C LYS A 584 -14.71 16.54 1.52
N LEU A 585 -13.87 17.19 0.73
CA LEU A 585 -12.81 18.09 1.22
C LEU A 585 -13.39 19.35 1.88
N ASP A 586 -12.80 19.79 3.00
CA ASP A 586 -13.17 21.04 3.68
C ASP A 586 -13.10 22.28 2.75
N PRO A 587 -14.08 23.21 2.79
CA PRO A 587 -14.11 24.39 1.92
C PRO A 587 -12.93 25.36 2.05
N GLU A 588 -12.32 25.52 3.23
CA GLU A 588 -11.15 26.39 3.39
C GLU A 588 -9.86 25.70 2.90
N LEU A 589 -9.72 24.38 3.09
CA LEU A 589 -8.69 23.59 2.40
C LEU A 589 -8.86 23.67 0.87
N GLN A 590 -10.08 23.52 0.35
CA GLN A 590 -10.38 23.64 -1.08
C GLN A 590 -10.06 25.04 -1.64
N LYS A 591 -10.23 26.08 -0.83
CA LYS A 591 -9.99 27.48 -1.22
C LYS A 591 -8.51 27.87 -1.20
N HIS A 592 -7.73 27.33 -0.26
CA HIS A 592 -6.37 27.79 0.02
C HIS A 592 -5.26 26.75 -0.19
N CYS A 593 -5.55 25.45 -0.13
CA CYS A 593 -4.54 24.38 -0.15
C CYS A 593 -4.42 23.58 -1.46
N MET A 594 -5.30 23.78 -2.45
CA MET A 594 -5.28 22.98 -3.70
C MET A 594 -3.92 22.96 -4.42
N THR A 595 -3.11 24.01 -4.28
CA THR A 595 -1.77 24.10 -4.89
C THR A 595 -0.78 23.13 -4.26
N ASP A 596 -0.89 22.92 -2.95
CA ASP A 596 -0.04 22.00 -2.21
C ASP A 596 -0.61 20.58 -2.22
N LEU A 597 -1.94 20.41 -2.19
CA LEU A 597 -2.60 19.12 -2.42
C LEU A 597 -2.20 18.52 -3.79
N GLY A 598 -2.30 19.31 -4.86
CA GLY A 598 -1.90 18.91 -6.22
C GLY A 598 -0.38 18.79 -6.46
N LYS A 599 0.44 18.96 -5.41
CA LYS A 599 1.92 18.91 -5.45
C LYS A 599 2.48 17.80 -4.54
N TRP A 600 1.91 17.62 -3.35
CA TRP A 600 2.36 16.69 -2.33
C TRP A 600 1.42 15.49 -2.12
N CYS A 601 0.11 15.68 -2.35
CA CYS A 601 -0.95 14.76 -1.92
C CYS A 601 -1.76 14.18 -3.08
N SER A 602 -1.20 14.13 -4.30
CA SER A 602 -1.94 13.70 -5.50
C SER A 602 -2.32 12.21 -5.55
N GLU A 603 -1.85 11.41 -4.60
CA GLU A 603 -2.07 9.95 -4.51
C GLU A 603 -2.85 9.52 -3.25
N LYS A 604 -3.04 10.43 -2.28
CA LYS A 604 -3.92 10.25 -1.12
C LYS A 604 -5.25 10.94 -1.43
N THR A 605 -6.30 10.17 -1.71
CA THR A 605 -7.60 10.70 -2.17
C THR A 605 -8.83 10.08 -1.49
N ASP A 606 -8.65 9.44 -0.33
CA ASP A 606 -9.76 8.92 0.48
C ASP A 606 -10.04 9.89 1.64
N THR A 607 -11.33 10.17 1.89
CA THR A 607 -11.84 11.12 2.89
C THR A 607 -10.98 11.26 4.16
N GLY A 608 -10.22 12.35 4.27
CA GLY A 608 -9.42 12.71 5.44
C GLY A 608 -7.91 12.53 5.27
N GLN A 609 -7.46 11.67 4.35
CA GLN A 609 -6.03 11.49 4.04
C GLN A 609 -5.41 12.77 3.44
N GLU A 610 -6.22 13.66 2.88
CA GLU A 610 -5.79 14.95 2.33
C GLU A 610 -5.24 15.86 3.43
N LEU A 611 -5.91 15.90 4.58
CA LEU A 611 -5.49 16.72 5.73
C LEU A 611 -4.28 16.10 6.44
N GLU A 612 -4.30 14.79 6.68
CA GLU A 612 -3.15 14.03 7.19
C GLU A 612 -1.89 14.28 6.33
N CYS A 613 -2.03 14.25 5.00
CA CYS A 613 -0.94 14.54 4.06
C CYS A 613 -0.42 15.98 4.13
N LEU A 614 -1.32 16.96 4.26
CA LEU A 614 -0.94 18.36 4.45
C LEU A 614 -0.27 18.59 5.82
N GLN A 615 -0.70 17.87 6.86
CA GLN A 615 -0.09 17.89 8.19
C GLN A 615 1.31 17.25 8.19
N ASP A 616 1.51 16.15 7.46
CA ASP A 616 2.84 15.58 7.19
C ASP A 616 3.76 16.65 6.58
N HIS A 617 3.32 17.29 5.49
CA HIS A 617 4.08 18.30 4.74
C HIS A 617 3.98 19.74 5.26
N LEU A 618 3.52 19.98 6.51
CA LEU A 618 3.25 21.32 7.05
C LEU A 618 4.43 22.31 6.89
N GLU A 619 5.68 21.85 7.00
CA GLU A 619 6.86 22.72 6.83
C GLU A 619 7.16 23.10 5.36
N ASP A 620 6.58 22.37 4.40
CA ASP A 620 6.73 22.53 2.94
C ASP A 620 5.57 23.31 2.27
N LEU A 621 4.46 23.53 2.99
CA LEU A 621 3.25 24.20 2.46
C LEU A 621 3.46 25.69 2.22
N VAL A 622 2.75 26.27 1.24
CA VAL A 622 2.62 27.73 1.07
C VAL A 622 1.99 28.34 2.33
N SER A 623 2.45 29.53 2.73
CA SER A 623 2.07 30.17 4.01
C SER A 623 0.57 30.22 4.29
N ILE A 624 -0.24 30.53 3.26
CA ILE A 624 -1.71 30.63 3.39
C ILE A 624 -2.33 29.24 3.64
N CYS A 625 -1.89 28.21 2.91
CA CYS A 625 -2.33 26.83 3.17
C CYS A 625 -1.87 26.34 4.56
N ARG A 626 -0.62 26.64 4.93
CA ARG A 626 -0.05 26.32 6.25
C ARG A 626 -0.84 26.93 7.40
N GLU A 627 -1.38 28.14 7.21
CA GLU A 627 -2.25 28.80 8.19
C GLU A 627 -3.61 28.10 8.30
N VAL A 628 -4.26 27.75 7.19
CA VAL A 628 -5.53 27.01 7.21
C VAL A 628 -5.37 25.60 7.80
N VAL A 629 -4.40 24.83 7.34
CA VAL A 629 -4.09 23.48 7.88
C VAL A 629 -3.73 23.58 9.36
N GLY A 630 -2.94 24.58 9.74
CA GLY A 630 -2.61 24.83 11.14
C GLY A 630 -3.84 25.16 11.99
N ASN A 631 -4.76 25.97 11.49
CA ASN A 631 -5.99 26.31 12.22
C ASN A 631 -6.96 25.12 12.31
N LEU A 632 -7.03 24.27 11.28
CA LEU A 632 -7.84 23.05 11.29
C LEU A 632 -7.24 21.98 12.22
N THR A 633 -5.91 21.84 12.25
CA THR A 633 -5.18 20.99 13.21
C THR A 633 -5.33 21.51 14.65
N GLU A 634 -5.37 22.83 14.83
CA GLU A 634 -5.65 23.46 16.13
C GLU A 634 -7.09 23.16 16.60
N LEU A 635 -8.06 23.05 15.68
CA LEU A 635 -9.43 22.61 15.98
C LEU A 635 -9.53 21.09 16.25
N GLU A 636 -8.85 20.23 15.50
CA GLU A 636 -8.78 18.78 15.80
C GLU A 636 -8.13 18.49 17.16
N SER A 637 -7.26 19.40 17.63
CA SER A 637 -6.70 19.34 18.99
C SER A 637 -7.64 19.85 20.08
N GLU A 638 -8.65 20.65 19.70
CA GLU A 638 -9.71 21.12 20.59
C GLU A 638 -10.86 20.11 20.65
N ASP A 639 -11.25 19.50 19.52
CA ASP A 639 -12.21 18.39 19.45
C ASP A 639 -11.74 17.32 18.44
N ILE A 640 -11.35 16.15 18.96
CA ILE A 640 -10.86 15.03 18.15
C ILE A 640 -11.99 14.24 17.47
N GLN A 641 -13.28 14.56 17.71
CA GLN A 641 -14.39 13.99 16.94
C GLN A 641 -14.37 14.42 15.45
N ILE A 642 -13.59 15.45 15.12
CA ILE A 642 -13.31 15.88 13.74
C ILE A 642 -12.52 14.78 12.98
N ASP A 643 -11.60 14.07 13.63
CA ASP A 643 -10.90 12.92 13.03
C ASP A 643 -11.73 11.64 13.15
N ALA A 644 -12.70 11.52 12.24
CA ALA A 644 -13.57 10.35 12.13
C ALA A 644 -12.82 9.04 11.77
N LEU A 645 -11.56 9.11 11.30
CA LEU A 645 -10.73 7.93 11.03
C LEU A 645 -10.11 7.41 12.34
N LEU A 646 -9.53 8.31 13.14
CA LEU A 646 -8.94 7.98 14.44
C LEU A 646 -10.01 7.54 15.43
N ILE A 647 -11.14 8.24 15.54
CA ILE A 647 -12.25 7.83 16.41
C ILE A 647 -12.70 6.41 16.07
N ARG A 648 -12.90 6.09 14.78
CA ARG A 648 -13.28 4.74 14.34
C ARG A 648 -12.21 3.68 14.62
N ALA A 649 -10.93 4.05 14.57
CA ALA A 649 -9.85 3.15 14.97
C ALA A 649 -9.78 2.96 16.49
N CYS A 650 -10.12 3.98 17.27
CA CYS A 650 -9.92 4.04 18.72
C CYS A 650 -11.13 3.65 19.57
N ASP A 651 -12.33 3.52 18.98
CA ASP A 651 -13.61 3.24 19.66
C ASP A 651 -13.50 2.21 20.80
N ALA A 652 -12.86 1.07 20.57
CA ALA A 652 -12.68 0.03 21.58
C ALA A 652 -11.97 0.50 22.87
N VAL A 653 -11.04 1.47 22.78
CA VAL A 653 -10.38 2.10 23.94
C VAL A 653 -11.25 3.21 24.50
N ILE A 654 -11.93 3.97 23.64
CA ILE A 654 -12.83 5.05 24.06
C ILE A 654 -13.94 4.49 24.98
N GLN A 655 -14.65 3.47 24.52
CA GLN A 655 -15.72 2.82 25.30
C GLN A 655 -15.21 2.14 26.59
N ALA A 656 -14.00 1.57 26.57
CA ALA A 656 -13.49 0.80 27.70
C ALA A 656 -12.79 1.63 28.79
N HIS A 657 -12.13 2.74 28.42
CA HIS A 657 -11.25 3.50 29.32
C HIS A 657 -11.47 5.02 29.31
N CYS A 658 -12.20 5.58 28.34
CA CYS A 658 -12.42 7.03 28.21
C CYS A 658 -13.91 7.44 28.15
N HIS A 659 -14.85 6.55 28.47
CA HIS A 659 -16.29 6.81 28.38
C HIS A 659 -16.74 8.06 29.18
N ASP A 660 -16.29 8.20 30.44
CA ASP A 660 -16.51 9.39 31.28
C ASP A 660 -16.07 10.71 30.62
N VAL A 661 -15.13 10.65 29.68
CA VAL A 661 -14.57 11.81 28.96
C VAL A 661 -15.28 12.03 27.62
N ALA A 662 -15.76 10.97 26.96
CA ALA A 662 -16.48 11.04 25.70
C ALA A 662 -17.92 11.56 25.86
N ASP A 663 -18.62 11.19 26.96
CA ASP A 663 -20.00 11.62 27.21
C ASP A 663 -20.08 13.06 27.77
N ASN A 664 -19.05 13.52 28.50
CA ASN A 664 -19.03 14.84 29.11
C ASN A 664 -18.46 15.91 28.16
N GLN A 665 -19.33 16.54 27.36
CA GLN A 665 -19.04 17.62 26.40
C GLN A 665 -18.57 18.97 27.04
N VAL A 666 -17.78 18.93 28.12
CA VAL A 666 -17.47 20.09 28.98
C VAL A 666 -16.01 20.54 28.88
N ASP A 667 -15.06 19.61 28.71
CA ASP A 667 -13.64 19.89 28.45
C ASP A 667 -13.18 19.07 27.24
N THR A 668 -13.21 19.71 26.05
CA THR A 668 -13.18 19.00 24.76
C THR A 668 -11.81 18.36 24.44
N GLY A 669 -10.72 18.93 24.96
CA GLY A 669 -9.35 18.43 24.77
C GLY A 669 -8.96 17.20 25.61
N ASP A 670 -9.84 16.67 26.46
CA ASP A 670 -9.51 15.58 27.40
C ASP A 670 -9.45 14.20 26.73
N LEU A 671 -10.19 13.98 25.64
CA LEU A 671 -10.28 12.66 25.00
C LEU A 671 -8.94 12.20 24.39
N MET A 672 -8.19 13.12 23.76
CA MET A 672 -6.86 12.82 23.24
C MET A 672 -5.86 12.50 24.37
N GLU A 673 -5.89 13.25 25.48
CA GLU A 673 -5.03 12.94 26.64
C GLU A 673 -5.38 11.56 27.21
N CYS A 674 -6.67 11.20 27.28
CA CYS A 674 -7.10 9.88 27.71
C CYS A 674 -6.62 8.77 26.76
N LEU A 675 -6.63 8.99 25.44
CA LEU A 675 -6.11 8.05 24.45
C LEU A 675 -4.58 7.88 24.56
N VAL A 676 -3.82 8.96 24.76
CA VAL A 676 -2.37 8.91 25.02
C VAL A 676 -2.07 8.15 26.32
N GLN A 677 -2.79 8.44 27.41
CA GLN A 677 -2.64 7.73 28.68
C GLN A 677 -3.03 6.24 28.61
N ASN A 678 -3.93 5.85 27.70
CA ASN A 678 -4.42 4.48 27.52
C ASN A 678 -3.86 3.77 26.27
N LYS A 679 -2.84 4.33 25.63
CA LYS A 679 -2.11 3.80 24.45
C LYS A 679 -1.48 2.41 24.61
N GLN A 680 -1.62 1.80 25.80
CA GLN A 680 -1.04 0.52 26.20
C GLN A 680 -2.06 -0.46 26.79
N GLN A 681 -3.36 -0.12 26.73
CA GLN A 681 -4.44 -1.04 27.11
C GLN A 681 -4.59 -2.14 26.05
N LYS A 682 -5.17 -3.29 26.43
CA LYS A 682 -5.32 -4.44 25.51
C LYS A 682 -6.27 -4.13 24.34
N GLU A 683 -7.18 -3.18 24.55
CA GLU A 683 -8.18 -2.72 23.60
C GLU A 683 -7.57 -1.78 22.52
N MET A 684 -6.34 -1.30 22.75
CA MET A 684 -5.59 -0.45 21.83
C MET A 684 -5.03 -1.27 20.66
N ASN A 685 -5.71 -1.23 19.52
CA ASN A 685 -5.25 -1.89 18.30
C ASN A 685 -4.17 -1.05 17.57
N ASP A 686 -3.41 -1.71 16.69
CA ASP A 686 -2.29 -1.11 15.95
C ASP A 686 -2.68 0.16 15.17
N LYS A 687 -3.91 0.25 14.65
CA LYS A 687 -4.36 1.43 13.88
C LYS A 687 -4.55 2.65 14.77
N CYS A 688 -5.21 2.50 15.91
CA CYS A 688 -5.33 3.59 16.89
C CYS A 688 -3.97 3.94 17.49
N ALA A 689 -3.13 2.94 17.81
CA ALA A 689 -1.78 3.18 18.34
C ALA A 689 -0.90 3.98 17.36
N VAL A 690 -0.97 3.68 16.06
CA VAL A 690 -0.30 4.45 15.01
C VAL A 690 -0.90 5.85 14.88
N GLY A 691 -2.23 5.99 14.84
CA GLY A 691 -2.92 7.28 14.69
C GLY A 691 -2.67 8.25 15.85
N VAL A 692 -2.79 7.78 17.10
CA VAL A 692 -2.44 8.57 18.31
C VAL A 692 -0.96 9.00 18.27
N THR A 693 -0.06 8.11 17.82
CA THR A 693 1.37 8.45 17.66
C THR A 693 1.60 9.46 16.55
N HIS A 694 0.87 9.38 15.42
CA HIS A 694 0.93 10.35 14.33
C HIS A 694 0.46 11.72 14.82
N PHE A 695 -0.63 11.79 15.59
CA PHE A 695 -1.11 13.02 16.21
C PHE A 695 -0.06 13.63 17.17
N GLN A 696 0.52 12.84 18.08
CA GLN A 696 1.64 13.29 18.95
C GLN A 696 2.82 13.85 18.14
N LEU A 697 3.15 13.26 16.98
CA LEU A 697 4.22 13.74 16.08
C LEU A 697 3.84 15.05 15.36
N ILE A 698 2.57 15.23 14.94
CA ILE A 698 2.08 16.51 14.39
C ILE A 698 2.17 17.60 15.45
N GLN A 699 1.74 17.32 16.69
CA GLN A 699 1.74 18.31 17.77
C GLN A 699 3.11 18.96 18.02
N MET A 700 4.22 18.28 17.70
CA MET A 700 5.56 18.88 17.81
C MET A 700 5.76 20.11 16.93
N LYS A 701 5.08 20.17 15.77
CA LYS A 701 5.36 21.14 14.71
C LYS A 701 4.92 22.58 15.05
N ASP A 702 3.87 22.76 15.84
CA ASP A 702 3.44 24.06 16.39
C ASP A 702 2.79 23.85 17.78
N PHE A 703 3.19 24.62 18.79
CA PHE A 703 2.70 24.49 20.17
C PHE A 703 1.18 24.67 20.30
N ARG A 704 0.54 25.31 19.32
CA ARG A 704 -0.91 25.52 19.28
C ARG A 704 -1.70 24.23 19.09
N PHE A 705 -1.09 23.20 18.50
CA PHE A 705 -1.72 21.89 18.22
C PHE A 705 -1.85 21.00 19.48
N SER A 706 -1.36 21.44 20.64
CA SER A 706 -1.79 20.90 21.94
C SER A 706 -2.70 21.94 22.57
N TYR A 707 -4.01 21.74 22.46
CA TYR A 707 -5.02 22.69 22.98
C TYR A 707 -4.80 23.00 24.46
N LYS A 708 -4.59 21.98 25.29
CA LYS A 708 -4.32 22.16 26.73
C LYS A 708 -3.05 22.96 26.98
N PHE A 709 -1.96 22.71 26.25
CA PHE A 709 -0.70 23.46 26.40
C PHE A 709 -0.81 24.90 25.92
N LYS A 710 -1.45 25.13 24.77
CA LYS A 710 -1.88 26.45 24.27
C LYS A 710 -2.65 27.20 25.37
N MET A 711 -3.71 26.62 25.91
CA MET A 711 -4.58 27.30 26.89
C MET A 711 -3.90 27.49 28.26
N ALA A 712 -2.96 26.62 28.64
CA ALA A 712 -2.19 26.75 29.88
C ALA A 712 -0.99 27.71 29.80
N CYS A 713 -0.33 27.83 28.62
CA CYS A 713 0.97 28.48 28.48
C CYS A 713 1.03 29.67 27.51
N LYS A 714 0.04 29.94 26.64
CA LYS A 714 0.11 30.97 25.58
C LYS A 714 0.64 32.34 26.05
N GLU A 715 0.22 32.82 27.21
CA GLU A 715 0.71 34.09 27.78
C GLU A 715 2.18 34.06 28.20
N ASP A 716 2.64 32.92 28.75
CA ASP A 716 4.04 32.70 29.10
C ASP A 716 4.93 32.55 27.86
N VAL A 717 4.46 31.83 26.83
CA VAL A 717 5.17 31.66 25.55
C VAL A 717 5.40 33.01 24.86
N LEU A 718 4.34 33.82 24.72
CA LEU A 718 4.42 35.14 24.06
C LEU A 718 5.34 36.12 24.79
N ARG A 719 5.57 35.93 26.10
CA ARG A 719 6.39 36.81 26.95
C ARG A 719 7.83 36.32 27.15
N LEU A 720 8.07 35.01 27.16
CA LEU A 720 9.36 34.40 27.51
C LEU A 720 10.08 33.75 26.33
N CYS A 721 9.33 33.31 25.30
CA CYS A 721 9.84 32.49 24.19
C CYS A 721 9.52 33.14 22.82
N PRO A 722 9.93 34.40 22.57
CA PRO A 722 9.56 35.15 21.38
C PRO A 722 10.08 34.49 20.09
N ASN A 723 9.27 34.53 19.03
CA ASN A 723 9.51 33.94 17.70
C ASN A 723 9.63 32.41 17.66
N ILE A 724 9.44 31.70 18.77
CA ILE A 724 9.44 30.23 18.81
C ILE A 724 8.02 29.73 18.50
N LYS A 725 7.89 28.71 17.62
CA LYS A 725 6.61 28.08 17.29
C LYS A 725 6.55 26.58 17.58
N LYS A 726 7.62 25.81 17.33
CA LYS A 726 7.61 24.35 17.54
C LYS A 726 7.39 24.03 19.02
N LYS A 727 6.53 23.06 19.32
CA LYS A 727 6.14 22.67 20.69
C LYS A 727 7.38 22.27 21.51
N VAL A 728 8.27 21.48 20.93
CA VAL A 728 9.56 21.06 21.50
C VAL A 728 10.41 22.25 21.94
N ASP A 729 10.64 23.22 21.03
CA ASP A 729 11.47 24.40 21.31
C ASP A 729 10.84 25.29 22.41
N VAL A 730 9.50 25.38 22.44
CA VAL A 730 8.75 26.10 23.48
C VAL A 730 8.90 25.40 24.84
N VAL A 731 8.75 24.06 24.89
CA VAL A 731 8.95 23.26 26.11
C VAL A 731 10.36 23.47 26.65
N ILE A 732 11.40 23.32 25.82
CA ILE A 732 12.82 23.53 26.19
C ILE A 732 13.07 24.96 26.72
N CYS A 733 12.46 25.97 26.10
CA CYS A 733 12.54 27.38 26.52
C CYS A 733 11.91 27.61 27.92
N LEU A 734 10.69 27.11 28.12
CA LEU A 734 9.97 27.27 29.39
C LEU A 734 10.60 26.44 30.52
N SER A 735 10.99 25.19 30.27
CA SER A 735 11.58 24.34 31.32
C SER A 735 13.01 24.75 31.67
N THR A 736 13.79 25.25 30.71
CA THR A 736 15.05 25.96 31.00
C THR A 736 14.82 27.19 31.89
N THR A 737 13.72 27.93 31.67
CA THR A 737 13.36 29.07 32.53
C THR A 737 13.00 28.62 33.96
N VAL A 738 12.14 27.60 34.11
CA VAL A 738 11.77 27.01 35.42
C VAL A 738 12.99 26.43 36.14
N ARG A 739 13.87 25.71 35.44
CA ARG A 739 15.11 25.15 35.99
C ARG A 739 16.02 26.26 36.49
N ASN A 740 16.24 27.31 35.71
CA ASN A 740 17.12 28.41 36.09
C ASN A 740 16.58 29.18 37.30
N ASP A 741 15.27 29.45 37.36
CA ASP A 741 14.63 30.08 38.52
C ASP A 741 14.72 29.20 39.78
N THR A 742 14.61 27.87 39.61
CA THR A 742 14.79 26.87 40.68
C THR A 742 16.23 26.82 41.21
N LEU A 743 17.22 26.90 40.32
CA LEU A 743 18.65 26.87 40.68
C LEU A 743 19.15 28.20 41.29
N GLN A 744 18.42 29.30 41.05
CA GLN A 744 18.69 30.62 41.62
C GLN A 744 17.86 30.90 42.89
N GLU A 745 17.10 29.92 43.39
CA GLU A 745 16.23 30.02 44.57
C GLU A 745 15.26 31.22 44.52
N VAL A 746 14.76 31.55 43.33
CA VAL A 746 13.88 32.71 43.10
C VAL A 746 12.51 32.45 43.75
N ARG A 747 12.08 33.38 44.62
CA ARG A 747 10.81 33.28 45.38
C ARG A 747 9.57 33.05 44.51
N GLU A 748 9.53 33.68 43.34
CA GLU A 748 8.45 33.52 42.37
C GLU A 748 9.06 33.16 41.00
N GLN A 749 8.81 31.94 40.53
CA GLN A 749 9.27 31.50 39.21
C GLN A 749 8.48 32.22 38.12
N ARG A 750 9.17 32.60 37.04
CA ARG A 750 8.64 33.46 35.96
C ARG A 750 7.56 32.82 35.11
N VAL A 751 7.47 31.50 35.03
CA VAL A 751 6.41 30.76 34.31
C VAL A 751 5.22 30.52 35.24
N SER A 752 3.98 30.74 34.79
CA SER A 752 2.78 30.66 35.61
C SER A 752 2.49 29.26 36.19
N LEU A 753 1.80 29.17 37.33
CA LEU A 753 1.47 27.87 37.95
C LEU A 753 0.61 26.96 37.05
N LYS A 754 -0.25 27.53 36.20
CA LYS A 754 -1.01 26.77 35.19
C LYS A 754 -0.06 26.18 34.16
N CYS A 755 0.75 27.01 33.51
CA CYS A 755 1.72 26.56 32.51
C CYS A 755 2.70 25.52 33.08
N ARG A 756 3.27 25.75 34.28
CA ARG A 756 4.19 24.81 34.95
C ARG A 756 3.60 23.43 35.26
N LYS A 757 2.26 23.30 35.33
CA LYS A 757 1.60 21.99 35.45
C LYS A 757 1.54 21.29 34.10
N GLN A 758 1.02 21.95 33.06
CA GLN A 758 0.92 21.32 31.74
C GLN A 758 2.30 21.05 31.12
N LEU A 759 3.28 21.93 31.34
CA LEU A 759 4.66 21.76 30.92
C LEU A 759 5.27 20.44 31.42
N ARG A 760 4.97 20.00 32.65
CA ARG A 760 5.41 18.69 33.16
C ARG A 760 4.77 17.51 32.43
N VAL A 761 3.50 17.63 32.07
CA VAL A 761 2.81 16.60 31.26
C VAL A 761 3.49 16.47 29.91
N GLU A 762 3.77 17.61 29.27
CA GLU A 762 4.44 17.65 27.95
C GLU A 762 5.90 17.15 28.01
N GLU A 763 6.68 17.51 29.04
CA GLU A 763 8.04 16.96 29.24
C GLU A 763 8.04 15.44 29.50
N LEU A 764 6.99 14.91 30.12
CA LEU A 764 6.82 13.48 30.39
C LEU A 764 6.29 12.69 29.19
N GLU A 765 5.39 13.27 28.39
CA GLU A 765 4.93 12.67 27.13
C GLU A 765 6.04 12.65 26.07
N MET A 766 6.89 13.69 26.02
CA MET A 766 8.07 13.71 25.15
C MET A 766 9.10 12.61 25.50
N SER A 767 9.13 12.09 26.73
CA SER A 767 9.97 10.93 27.10
C SER A 767 9.29 9.57 26.90
N GLU A 768 8.08 9.50 26.33
CA GLU A 768 7.42 8.25 25.92
C GLU A 768 8.11 7.59 24.71
N ASP A 769 8.55 8.39 23.73
CA ASP A 769 9.10 7.92 22.46
C ASP A 769 10.26 8.84 22.04
N ILE A 770 11.44 8.26 21.78
CA ILE A 770 12.64 9.03 21.40
C ILE A 770 12.41 9.96 20.19
N ARG A 771 11.47 9.63 19.29
CA ARG A 771 11.12 10.46 18.14
C ARG A 771 10.45 11.78 18.53
N LEU A 772 9.93 11.89 19.76
CA LEU A 772 9.37 13.12 20.32
C LEU A 772 10.45 14.07 20.88
N GLU A 773 11.71 13.62 20.97
CA GLU A 773 12.87 14.47 21.33
C GLU A 773 13.92 14.48 20.19
N PRO A 774 13.79 15.36 19.18
CA PRO A 774 14.73 15.45 18.06
C PRO A 774 16.20 15.66 18.47
N GLU A 775 16.46 16.42 19.55
CA GLU A 775 17.80 16.63 20.11
C GLU A 775 18.45 15.35 20.68
N LEU A 776 17.69 14.28 20.90
CA LEU A 776 18.15 12.94 21.29
C LEU A 776 18.09 11.96 20.11
N TYR A 777 17.02 11.97 19.32
CA TYR A 777 16.82 11.06 18.19
C TYR A 777 17.90 11.18 17.11
N ASP A 778 18.14 12.38 16.57
CA ASP A 778 19.07 12.53 15.44
C ASP A 778 20.53 12.16 15.80
N PRO A 779 21.05 12.50 17.00
CA PRO A 779 22.34 11.98 17.47
C PRO A 779 22.41 10.46 17.69
N CYS A 780 21.28 9.80 18.01
CA CYS A 780 21.21 8.37 18.29
C CYS A 780 20.76 7.50 17.10
N LYS A 781 20.30 8.10 15.99
CA LYS A 781 19.69 7.42 14.84
C LYS A 781 20.51 6.26 14.25
N SER A 782 21.84 6.38 14.22
CA SER A 782 22.75 5.31 13.76
C SER A 782 23.01 4.21 14.78
N ASP A 783 22.80 4.50 16.07
CA ASP A 783 22.98 3.53 17.15
C ASP A 783 21.68 2.74 17.37
N ILE A 784 20.52 3.36 17.22
CA ILE A 784 19.20 2.71 17.18
C ILE A 784 19.20 1.56 16.15
N SER A 785 19.56 1.84 14.90
CA SER A 785 19.55 0.82 13.82
C SER A 785 20.62 -0.26 13.96
N ARG A 786 21.66 -0.02 14.77
CA ARG A 786 22.79 -0.94 14.98
C ARG A 786 22.66 -1.80 16.24
N LEU A 787 22.03 -1.28 17.29
CA LEU A 787 22.01 -1.87 18.64
C LEU A 787 20.60 -2.22 19.12
N CYS A 788 19.57 -1.51 18.65
CA CYS A 788 18.17 -1.68 19.08
C CYS A 788 17.18 -1.96 17.91
N PRO A 789 17.53 -2.74 16.85
CA PRO A 789 16.72 -2.82 15.62
C PRO A 789 15.34 -3.47 15.79
N ASN A 790 15.15 -4.29 16.83
CA ASN A 790 13.90 -5.01 17.11
C ASN A 790 13.15 -4.45 18.34
N VAL A 791 13.41 -3.19 18.71
CA VAL A 791 12.82 -2.55 19.90
C VAL A 791 11.74 -1.55 19.44
N ALA A 792 10.59 -1.53 20.14
CA ALA A 792 9.53 -0.56 19.84
C ALA A 792 9.93 0.86 20.28
N PHE A 793 9.44 1.87 19.57
CA PHE A 793 9.84 3.27 19.80
C PHE A 793 9.21 3.89 21.06
N GLY A 794 7.93 3.66 21.29
CA GLY A 794 7.20 4.15 22.47
C GLY A 794 7.54 3.41 23.77
N ASN A 795 6.76 3.66 24.83
CA ASN A 795 6.95 3.08 26.16
C ASN A 795 8.33 3.33 26.81
N ALA A 796 9.06 4.34 26.32
CA ALA A 796 10.49 4.59 26.55
C ALA A 796 11.41 3.39 26.24
N GLN A 797 10.94 2.36 25.51
CA GLN A 797 11.70 1.12 25.31
C GLN A 797 12.99 1.34 24.51
N MET A 798 12.92 2.16 23.46
CA MET A 798 14.10 2.55 22.67
C MET A 798 15.13 3.29 23.52
N ILE A 799 14.68 4.20 24.38
CA ILE A 799 15.53 4.98 25.30
C ILE A 799 16.17 4.04 26.33
N GLU A 800 15.42 3.11 26.92
CA GLU A 800 15.95 2.12 27.87
C GLU A 800 16.95 1.14 27.22
N CYS A 801 16.75 0.76 25.95
CA CYS A 801 17.73 -0.02 25.18
C CYS A 801 19.04 0.75 24.98
N LEU A 802 18.98 2.04 24.60
CA LEU A 802 20.17 2.88 24.47
C LEU A 802 20.90 3.08 25.81
N LYS A 803 20.16 3.25 26.93
CA LYS A 803 20.72 3.32 28.29
C LYS A 803 21.41 2.01 28.72
N GLU A 804 20.91 0.85 28.28
CA GLU A 804 21.54 -0.45 28.52
C GLU A 804 22.78 -0.69 27.64
N GLN A 805 22.73 -0.27 26.38
CA GLN A 805 23.82 -0.43 25.40
C GLN A 805 24.89 0.67 25.48
N LYS A 806 24.91 1.47 26.56
CA LYS A 806 25.71 2.71 26.68
C LYS A 806 27.19 2.56 26.27
N ASN A 807 27.85 1.47 26.70
CA ASN A 807 29.27 1.21 26.41
C ASN A 807 29.58 1.05 24.90
N LEU A 808 28.56 0.82 24.06
CA LEU A 808 28.66 0.61 22.62
C LEU A 808 28.12 1.79 21.78
N LEU A 809 27.60 2.85 22.41
CA LEU A 809 27.05 4.03 21.72
C LEU A 809 28.15 4.87 21.04
N SER A 810 27.78 5.61 20.00
CA SER A 810 28.58 6.71 19.48
C SER A 810 28.72 7.83 20.51
N GLN A 811 29.81 8.59 20.48
CA GLN A 811 30.06 9.67 21.44
C GLN A 811 28.90 10.69 21.51
N ARG A 812 28.27 11.00 20.38
CA ARG A 812 27.14 11.96 20.32
C ARG A 812 25.87 11.42 20.97
N CYS A 813 25.51 10.16 20.71
CA CYS A 813 24.37 9.54 21.38
C CYS A 813 24.65 9.37 22.89
N HIS A 814 25.87 8.96 23.25
CA HIS A 814 26.31 8.80 24.63
C HIS A 814 26.18 10.09 25.46
N GLN A 815 26.67 11.21 24.93
CA GLN A 815 26.53 12.55 25.52
C GLN A 815 25.07 12.90 25.82
N ARG A 816 24.15 12.57 24.90
CA ARG A 816 22.71 12.87 25.02
C ARG A 816 22.00 11.95 26.02
N ILE A 817 22.26 10.65 25.97
CA ILE A 817 21.71 9.66 26.92
C ILE A 817 22.20 9.96 28.35
N PHE A 818 23.48 10.28 28.55
CA PHE A 818 24.00 10.64 29.87
C PHE A 818 23.36 11.94 30.41
N LYS A 819 23.16 12.95 29.56
CA LYS A 819 22.48 14.20 29.93
C LYS A 819 21.01 13.99 30.27
N LEU A 820 20.30 13.12 29.54
CA LEU A 820 18.94 12.70 29.89
C LEU A 820 18.91 12.04 31.28
N GLN A 821 19.85 11.13 31.57
CA GLN A 821 19.96 10.49 32.88
C GLN A 821 20.28 11.49 34.00
N GLU A 822 21.07 12.55 33.76
CA GLU A 822 21.28 13.61 34.76
C GLU A 822 19.98 14.38 35.08
N VAL A 823 19.10 14.57 34.09
CA VAL A 823 17.78 15.19 34.27
C VAL A 823 16.82 14.25 35.00
N GLU A 824 16.66 13.01 34.54
CA GLU A 824 15.80 11.98 35.16
C GLU A 824 16.16 11.74 36.64
N MET A 825 17.45 11.73 36.97
CA MET A 825 17.89 11.56 38.36
C MET A 825 17.70 12.81 39.21
N SER A 826 17.57 13.99 38.60
CA SER A 826 17.36 15.27 39.30
C SER A 826 15.88 15.60 39.53
N ASP A 827 14.99 15.17 38.64
CA ASP A 827 13.53 15.21 38.81
C ASP A 827 12.90 13.89 38.34
N PRO A 828 12.72 12.89 39.23
CA PRO A 828 12.22 11.56 38.89
C PRO A 828 10.81 11.50 38.27
N GLU A 829 10.05 12.60 38.29
CA GLU A 829 8.77 12.69 37.57
C GLU A 829 8.92 12.69 36.05
N LEU A 830 10.10 13.01 35.52
CA LEU A 830 10.39 13.06 34.07
C LEU A 830 10.81 11.69 33.50
N ASP A 831 11.10 10.71 34.36
CA ASP A 831 11.42 9.34 33.97
C ASP A 831 10.13 8.56 33.66
N TYR A 832 9.69 8.64 32.39
CA TYR A 832 8.49 7.96 31.90
C TYR A 832 8.42 6.48 32.31
N GLN A 833 9.55 5.78 32.24
CA GLN A 833 9.59 4.35 32.54
C GLN A 833 9.40 4.08 34.04
N LEU A 834 10.03 4.86 34.92
CA LEU A 834 9.81 4.77 36.37
C LEU A 834 8.36 5.14 36.73
N MET A 835 7.88 6.29 36.24
CA MET A 835 6.55 6.80 36.56
C MET A 835 5.43 5.88 36.07
N ARG A 836 5.59 5.28 34.88
CA ARG A 836 4.66 4.27 34.34
C ARG A 836 4.69 2.97 35.12
N VAL A 837 5.86 2.35 35.30
CA VAL A 837 5.99 1.03 35.95
C VAL A 837 5.63 1.09 37.44
N CYS A 838 5.94 2.20 38.11
CA CYS A 838 5.61 2.41 39.53
C CYS A 838 4.30 3.19 39.78
N LYS A 839 3.48 3.52 38.77
CA LYS A 839 2.27 4.38 38.89
C LYS A 839 1.38 4.01 40.09
N GLN A 840 1.10 2.71 40.27
CA GLN A 840 0.30 2.21 41.39
C GLN A 840 1.02 2.29 42.74
N MET A 841 2.34 2.08 42.77
CA MET A 841 3.15 2.11 43.99
C MET A 841 3.38 3.54 44.48
N ILE A 842 3.58 4.49 43.56
CA ILE A 842 3.64 5.93 43.86
C ILE A 842 2.31 6.37 44.49
N LYS A 843 1.17 6.02 43.88
CA LYS A 843 -0.18 6.29 44.43
C LYS A 843 -0.47 5.57 45.77
N ARG A 844 0.31 4.55 46.15
CA ARG A 844 0.12 3.80 47.41
C ARG A 844 1.02 4.27 48.55
N PHE A 845 2.27 4.66 48.25
CA PHE A 845 3.29 4.93 49.26
C PHE A 845 3.79 6.39 49.26
N CYS A 846 3.60 7.13 48.17
CA CYS A 846 4.29 8.40 47.92
C CYS A 846 3.33 9.55 47.55
N THR A 847 2.07 9.50 48.01
CA THR A 847 1.03 10.52 47.71
C THR A 847 1.35 11.92 48.23
N GLU A 848 2.21 12.03 49.24
CA GLU A 848 2.64 13.30 49.86
C GLU A 848 4.11 13.65 49.57
N ALA A 849 4.78 12.89 48.69
CA ALA A 849 6.17 13.13 48.36
C ALA A 849 6.31 14.22 47.27
N ASP A 850 7.20 15.21 47.49
CA ASP A 850 7.62 16.10 46.41
C ASP A 850 8.20 15.29 45.22
N ALA A 851 8.00 15.77 43.99
CA ALA A 851 8.57 15.26 42.75
C ALA A 851 10.01 14.71 42.89
N LYS A 852 10.92 15.56 43.40
CA LYS A 852 12.35 15.29 43.62
C LYS A 852 12.64 14.16 44.62
N ASN A 853 11.66 13.83 45.46
CA ASN A 853 11.74 12.83 46.52
C ASN A 853 11.01 11.52 46.18
N VAL A 854 10.27 11.43 45.06
CA VAL A 854 9.48 10.24 44.68
C VAL A 854 10.35 8.97 44.64
N LEU A 855 11.51 9.01 43.97
CA LEU A 855 12.44 7.87 43.92
C LEU A 855 12.99 7.50 45.31
N GLN A 856 13.19 8.46 46.21
CA GLN A 856 13.66 8.19 47.58
C GLN A 856 12.55 7.55 48.44
N CYS A 857 11.30 7.98 48.28
CA CYS A 857 10.13 7.34 48.90
C CYS A 857 9.95 5.89 48.38
N LEU A 858 10.10 5.67 47.08
CA LEU A 858 10.07 4.33 46.48
C LEU A 858 11.22 3.44 47.00
N LYS A 859 12.45 3.98 47.14
CA LYS A 859 13.58 3.28 47.76
C LYS A 859 13.26 2.84 49.21
N GLN A 860 12.68 3.71 50.02
CA GLN A 860 12.30 3.39 51.41
C GLN A 860 11.26 2.27 51.50
N ASN A 861 10.31 2.21 50.56
CA ASN A 861 9.25 1.21 50.54
C ASN A 861 9.59 -0.06 49.71
N LYS A 862 10.76 -0.10 49.06
CA LYS A 862 11.20 -1.14 48.10
C LYS A 862 11.07 -2.59 48.59
N ASN A 863 11.20 -2.81 49.90
CA ASN A 863 11.15 -4.13 50.53
C ASN A 863 9.83 -4.43 51.27
N SER A 864 8.78 -3.63 51.04
CA SER A 864 7.42 -3.99 51.43
C SER A 864 6.92 -5.21 50.64
N GLU A 865 6.19 -6.13 51.28
CA GLU A 865 5.48 -7.24 50.64
C GLU A 865 4.44 -6.75 49.61
N LEU A 866 3.98 -5.50 49.78
CA LEU A 866 2.96 -4.85 48.96
C LEU A 866 3.56 -4.07 47.76
N MET A 867 4.87 -4.18 47.53
CA MET A 867 5.60 -3.56 46.42
C MET A 867 5.53 -4.44 45.16
N ASP A 868 5.10 -3.87 44.03
CA ASP A 868 5.06 -4.59 42.76
C ASP A 868 6.48 -5.05 42.31
N PRO A 869 6.66 -6.32 41.87
CA PRO A 869 7.96 -6.84 41.47
C PRO A 869 8.64 -6.10 40.31
N LYS A 870 7.88 -5.59 39.33
CA LYS A 870 8.44 -4.82 38.20
C LYS A 870 8.88 -3.44 38.68
N CYS A 871 8.11 -2.78 39.54
CA CYS A 871 8.53 -1.55 40.21
C CYS A 871 9.77 -1.77 41.09
N LYS A 872 9.85 -2.89 41.84
CA LYS A 872 11.04 -3.25 42.63
C LYS A 872 12.30 -3.45 41.75
N GLN A 873 12.16 -4.08 40.59
CA GLN A 873 13.22 -4.16 39.58
C GLN A 873 13.58 -2.78 39.03
N MET A 874 12.60 -1.93 38.73
CA MET A 874 12.78 -0.58 38.19
C MET A 874 13.55 0.34 39.14
N ILE A 875 13.16 0.36 40.42
CA ILE A 875 13.87 1.06 41.51
C ILE A 875 15.32 0.57 41.59
N THR A 876 15.55 -0.74 41.48
CA THR A 876 16.90 -1.32 41.50
C THR A 876 17.72 -0.87 40.28
N LYS A 877 17.15 -0.88 39.07
CA LYS A 877 17.83 -0.39 37.85
C LYS A 877 18.28 1.06 38.02
N ARG A 878 17.42 1.93 38.59
CA ARG A 878 17.78 3.32 38.86
C ARG A 878 18.81 3.49 39.98
N GLN A 879 18.75 2.71 41.08
CA GLN A 879 19.81 2.72 42.09
C GLN A 879 21.19 2.32 41.50
N ILE A 880 21.24 1.34 40.59
CA ILE A 880 22.48 0.99 39.89
C ILE A 880 22.99 2.20 39.10
N THR A 881 22.15 2.83 38.28
CA THR A 881 22.51 4.02 37.49
C THR A 881 22.99 5.18 38.37
N GLN A 882 22.32 5.48 39.50
CA GLN A 882 22.75 6.50 40.46
C GLN A 882 24.18 6.31 40.93
N ASN A 883 24.61 5.06 41.16
CA ASN A 883 25.95 4.77 41.66
C ASN A 883 27.02 4.71 40.55
N THR A 884 26.66 4.67 39.26
CA THR A 884 27.65 4.69 38.16
C THR A 884 28.36 6.03 37.97
N ASP A 885 27.80 7.15 38.42
CA ASP A 885 28.49 8.44 38.43
C ASP A 885 27.96 9.37 39.53
N TYR A 886 28.85 10.12 40.19
CA TYR A 886 28.47 11.05 41.26
C TYR A 886 27.53 12.17 40.79
N ARG A 887 27.50 12.50 39.49
CA ARG A 887 26.58 13.48 38.89
C ARG A 887 25.14 12.96 38.81
N LEU A 888 24.98 11.64 38.64
CA LEU A 888 23.69 10.92 38.59
C LEU A 888 23.12 10.63 40.00
N ASN A 889 23.84 10.99 41.07
CA ASN A 889 23.35 10.93 42.44
C ASN A 889 23.28 12.35 43.04
N PRO A 890 22.14 13.06 42.93
CA PRO A 890 22.04 14.46 43.36
C PRO A 890 22.23 14.64 44.87
N MET A 891 21.86 13.64 45.68
CA MET A 891 22.05 13.67 47.14
C MET A 891 23.54 13.62 47.50
N LEU A 892 24.29 12.70 46.88
CA LEU A 892 25.75 12.62 47.03
C LEU A 892 26.44 13.89 46.52
N ARG A 893 26.06 14.38 45.33
CA ARG A 893 26.60 15.61 44.72
C ARG A 893 26.37 16.84 45.60
N LYS A 894 25.24 16.91 46.31
CA LYS A 894 24.91 17.98 47.26
C LYS A 894 25.74 17.87 48.54
N ALA A 895 25.78 16.69 49.17
CA ALA A 895 26.46 16.49 50.46
C ALA A 895 27.99 16.51 50.34
N CYS A 896 28.55 15.79 49.38
CA CYS A 896 30.00 15.70 49.17
C CYS A 896 30.58 16.84 48.30
N ARG A 897 29.84 17.94 48.10
CA ARG A 897 30.20 19.05 47.20
C ARG A 897 31.60 19.63 47.46
N ALA A 898 32.04 19.66 48.72
CA ALA A 898 33.36 20.14 49.11
C ALA A 898 34.44 19.05 49.10
N ASP A 899 34.09 17.78 49.36
CA ASP A 899 35.05 16.68 49.51
C ASP A 899 35.45 16.04 48.17
N ILE A 900 34.55 16.01 47.17
CA ILE A 900 34.83 15.51 45.81
C ILE A 900 36.05 16.20 45.17
N PRO A 901 36.10 17.55 45.02
CA PRO A 901 37.27 18.23 44.45
C PRO A 901 38.49 18.25 45.39
N LYS A 902 38.28 18.05 46.70
CA LYS A 902 39.35 18.05 47.71
C LYS A 902 40.13 16.73 47.77
N PHE A 903 39.46 15.60 47.52
CA PHE A 903 40.07 14.27 47.64
C PHE A 903 40.16 13.48 46.33
N CYS A 904 39.26 13.72 45.37
CA CYS A 904 39.14 12.91 44.14
C CYS A 904 39.58 13.66 42.87
N GLN A 905 40.25 14.82 43.01
CA GLN A 905 40.69 15.66 41.88
C GLN A 905 41.58 14.93 40.86
N SER A 906 42.35 13.92 41.28
CA SER A 906 43.19 13.09 40.39
C SER A 906 42.39 12.20 39.45
N ILE A 907 41.10 11.95 39.75
CA ILE A 907 40.13 11.26 38.89
C ILE A 907 39.44 12.30 38.00
N LEU A 908 38.99 13.42 38.58
CA LEU A 908 38.35 14.52 37.83
C LEU A 908 39.27 15.09 36.73
N ASN A 909 40.57 15.23 36.99
CA ASN A 909 41.56 15.67 36.00
C ASN A 909 41.81 14.66 34.85
N LYS A 910 41.26 13.45 34.93
CA LYS A 910 41.29 12.41 33.89
C LYS A 910 39.92 12.19 33.24
N ALA A 911 38.89 12.87 33.73
CA ALA A 911 37.53 12.76 33.23
C ALA A 911 37.37 13.49 31.88
N SER A 912 36.70 12.85 30.93
CA SER A 912 35.90 13.57 29.94
C SER A 912 34.55 13.91 30.56
N GLU A 913 34.06 15.14 30.40
CA GLU A 913 32.72 15.53 30.90
C GLU A 913 31.60 14.65 30.30
N ASP A 914 31.83 14.08 29.12
CA ASP A 914 30.87 13.34 28.28
C ASP A 914 30.60 11.86 28.64
N ARG A 915 31.28 11.33 29.66
CA ARG A 915 31.17 9.90 30.07
C ARG A 915 31.11 9.75 31.58
N GLU A 916 30.46 8.69 32.04
CA GLU A 916 30.51 8.29 33.45
C GLU A 916 31.92 7.92 33.89
N LEU A 917 32.18 8.11 35.18
CA LEU A 917 33.40 7.71 35.86
C LEU A 917 33.28 6.32 36.51
N GLU A 918 32.31 5.50 36.08
CA GLU A 918 32.14 4.09 36.49
C GLU A 918 32.16 3.86 38.03
N GLY A 919 31.65 4.82 38.80
CA GLY A 919 31.70 4.80 40.26
C GLY A 919 33.07 5.13 40.90
N GLN A 920 34.12 5.42 40.14
CA GLN A 920 35.47 5.71 40.64
C GLN A 920 35.50 6.86 41.68
N VAL A 921 34.67 7.89 41.51
CA VAL A 921 34.54 8.98 42.51
C VAL A 921 33.89 8.48 43.80
N ILE A 922 32.94 7.55 43.73
CA ILE A 922 32.32 6.93 44.90
C ILE A 922 33.34 6.02 45.61
N ALA A 923 34.09 5.19 44.88
CA ALA A 923 35.17 4.38 45.43
C ALA A 923 36.26 5.24 46.11
N CYS A 924 36.63 6.37 45.51
CA CYS A 924 37.52 7.36 46.12
C CYS A 924 36.97 7.89 47.47
N LEU A 925 35.68 8.23 47.54
CA LEU A 925 35.03 8.68 48.77
C LEU A 925 34.92 7.55 49.81
N LYS A 926 34.57 6.31 49.42
CA LYS A 926 34.57 5.12 50.29
C LYS A 926 35.93 4.91 50.96
N LEU A 927 37.03 4.99 50.20
CA LEU A 927 38.39 4.89 50.74
C LEU A 927 38.72 5.99 51.76
N LYS A 928 38.12 7.18 51.64
CA LYS A 928 38.31 8.34 52.54
C LYS A 928 37.34 8.35 53.73
N TYR A 929 36.19 7.68 53.61
CA TYR A 929 35.32 7.29 54.73
C TYR A 929 36.07 6.33 55.66
N ALA A 930 36.72 5.30 55.09
CA ALA A 930 37.55 4.36 55.86
C ALA A 930 38.79 5.02 56.50
N ASP A 931 39.29 6.12 55.94
CA ASP A 931 40.36 6.95 56.55
C ASP A 931 39.82 7.97 57.60
N GLN A 932 38.50 8.07 57.79
CA GLN A 932 37.79 9.09 58.60
C GLN A 932 38.11 10.55 58.23
N ARG A 933 38.15 10.88 56.92
CA ARG A 933 38.58 12.21 56.40
C ARG A 933 37.49 13.08 55.76
N LEU A 934 36.26 12.58 55.63
CA LEU A 934 35.15 13.30 55.00
C LEU A 934 34.52 14.34 55.95
N SER A 935 33.75 15.27 55.39
CA SER A 935 32.81 16.12 56.13
C SER A 935 31.60 15.31 56.64
N PRO A 936 30.89 15.73 57.71
CA PRO A 936 29.80 14.95 58.30
C PRO A 936 28.67 14.62 57.32
N ASP A 937 28.21 15.58 56.52
CA ASP A 937 27.13 15.37 55.55
C ASP A 937 27.53 14.31 54.50
N CYS A 938 28.80 14.33 54.06
CA CYS A 938 29.37 13.36 53.13
C CYS A 938 29.62 12.00 53.79
N GLU A 939 30.07 11.97 55.05
CA GLU A 939 30.23 10.77 55.88
C GLU A 939 28.89 10.03 56.04
N ASP A 940 27.81 10.76 56.28
CA ASP A 940 26.46 10.21 56.38
C ASP A 940 25.93 9.66 55.04
N GLN A 941 26.08 10.38 53.93
CA GLN A 941 25.63 9.87 52.61
C GLN A 941 26.47 8.68 52.12
N ILE A 942 27.78 8.68 52.34
CA ILE A 942 28.64 7.53 51.99
C ILE A 942 28.30 6.31 52.86
N ARG A 943 27.94 6.49 54.14
CA ARG A 943 27.44 5.38 54.98
C ARG A 943 26.16 4.77 54.41
N VAL A 944 25.22 5.57 53.89
CA VAL A 944 24.00 5.06 53.23
C VAL A 944 24.33 4.29 51.95
N ILE A 945 25.23 4.80 51.10
CA ILE A 945 25.65 4.10 49.88
C ILE A 945 26.35 2.77 50.21
N LEU A 946 27.19 2.74 51.24
CA LEU A 946 27.84 1.51 51.74
C LEU A 946 26.83 0.48 52.26
N GLN A 947 25.81 0.93 53.01
CA GLN A 947 24.71 0.08 53.48
C GLN A 947 23.88 -0.48 52.32
N GLU A 948 23.58 0.33 51.31
CA GLU A 948 22.85 -0.12 50.11
C GLU A 948 23.68 -1.13 49.29
N SER A 949 24.97 -0.88 49.07
CA SER A 949 25.83 -1.83 48.32
C SER A 949 26.05 -3.15 49.05
N ALA A 950 26.25 -3.11 50.38
CA ALA A 950 26.47 -4.32 51.18
C ALA A 950 25.25 -5.23 51.31
N LEU A 951 24.06 -4.75 50.95
CA LEU A 951 22.83 -5.55 50.83
C LEU A 951 22.59 -6.06 49.41
N ASP A 952 22.93 -5.28 48.38
CA ASP A 952 22.77 -5.63 46.97
C ASP A 952 24.04 -5.27 46.17
N TYR A 953 24.91 -6.27 45.97
CA TYR A 953 26.23 -6.18 45.34
C TYR A 953 26.23 -5.56 43.93
N ARG A 954 25.07 -5.40 43.29
CA ARG A 954 24.90 -4.72 41.99
C ARG A 954 24.96 -3.20 42.10
N LEU A 955 24.81 -2.66 43.31
CA LEU A 955 24.89 -1.23 43.59
C LEU A 955 26.33 -0.72 43.77
N ASP A 956 27.34 -1.59 43.69
CA ASP A 956 28.75 -1.19 43.55
C ASP A 956 29.27 -1.47 42.11
N PRO A 957 29.48 -0.43 41.28
CA PRO A 957 29.92 -0.61 39.89
C PRO A 957 31.35 -1.16 39.75
N GLN A 958 32.25 -0.88 40.69
CA GLN A 958 33.62 -1.41 40.62
C GLN A 958 33.62 -2.90 40.96
N LEU A 959 32.83 -3.31 41.95
CA LEU A 959 32.62 -4.72 42.25
C LEU A 959 31.97 -5.46 41.06
N GLN A 960 30.94 -4.89 40.42
CA GLN A 960 30.37 -5.47 39.20
C GLN A 960 31.43 -5.62 38.09
N MET A 961 32.15 -4.54 37.77
CA MET A 961 33.10 -4.51 36.66
C MET A 961 34.25 -5.49 36.83
N HIS A 962 34.81 -5.61 38.04
CA HIS A 962 35.99 -6.45 38.28
C HIS A 962 35.65 -7.88 38.75
N CYS A 963 34.55 -8.10 39.46
CA CYS A 963 34.22 -9.40 40.08
C CYS A 963 33.12 -10.23 39.39
N SER A 964 32.41 -9.74 38.37
CA SER A 964 31.33 -10.52 37.70
C SER A 964 31.76 -11.94 37.30
N ASP A 965 33.00 -12.06 36.83
CA ASP A 965 33.61 -13.29 36.35
C ASP A 965 34.02 -14.26 37.49
N GLU A 966 34.13 -13.78 38.73
CA GLU A 966 34.46 -14.59 39.91
C GLU A 966 33.17 -14.93 40.70
N ILE A 967 32.22 -13.99 40.78
CA ILE A 967 30.90 -14.19 41.40
C ILE A 967 30.16 -15.36 40.73
N THR A 968 30.13 -15.38 39.40
CA THR A 968 29.50 -16.46 38.60
C THR A 968 30.17 -17.82 38.75
N LYS A 969 31.42 -17.90 39.23
CA LYS A 969 32.20 -19.14 39.37
C LYS A 969 32.35 -19.61 40.82
N LEU A 970 32.30 -18.70 41.80
CA LEU A 970 32.57 -18.96 43.22
C LEU A 970 31.35 -18.78 44.13
N CYS A 971 30.37 -17.96 43.71
CA CYS A 971 29.17 -17.61 44.48
C CYS A 971 27.85 -17.77 43.66
N PRO A 972 27.66 -18.87 42.91
CA PRO A 972 26.52 -18.99 42.00
C PRO A 972 25.18 -19.18 42.73
N GLU A 973 25.17 -19.80 43.91
CA GLU A 973 23.96 -20.07 44.68
C GLU A 973 23.44 -18.78 45.33
N GLU A 974 24.34 -18.01 45.94
CA GLU A 974 24.05 -16.71 46.56
C GLU A 974 23.62 -15.67 45.52
N ALA A 975 24.22 -15.70 44.31
CA ALA A 975 23.82 -14.84 43.20
C ALA A 975 22.46 -15.25 42.59
N ALA A 976 22.15 -16.55 42.54
CA ALA A 976 20.88 -17.05 42.01
C ALA A 976 19.68 -16.76 42.94
N ALA A 977 19.90 -16.66 44.26
CA ALA A 977 18.84 -16.34 45.22
C ALA A 977 18.23 -14.94 45.02
N GLN A 978 19.00 -13.97 44.50
CA GLN A 978 18.63 -12.56 44.30
C GLN A 978 18.12 -11.81 45.55
N GLU A 979 18.27 -12.39 46.75
CA GLU A 979 17.89 -11.76 48.01
C GLU A 979 18.83 -10.60 48.39
N GLN A 980 18.27 -9.52 48.93
CA GLN A 980 19.06 -8.35 49.38
C GLN A 980 19.60 -8.56 50.81
N THR A 981 20.36 -9.64 50.98
CA THR A 981 20.86 -10.16 52.27
C THR A 981 22.38 -10.04 52.44
N GLY A 982 23.09 -9.50 51.45
CA GLY A 982 24.56 -9.36 51.46
C GLY A 982 25.35 -10.67 51.31
N GLN A 983 24.69 -11.81 51.03
CA GLN A 983 25.34 -13.12 50.97
C GLN A 983 26.40 -13.23 49.86
N VAL A 984 26.23 -12.53 48.73
CA VAL A 984 27.24 -12.52 47.64
C VAL A 984 28.55 -11.86 48.10
N GLU A 985 28.49 -10.75 48.84
CA GLU A 985 29.70 -10.17 49.45
C GLU A 985 30.31 -11.10 50.50
N GLU A 986 29.50 -11.79 51.30
CA GLU A 986 30.00 -12.74 52.30
C GLU A 986 30.73 -13.91 51.64
N CYS A 987 30.18 -14.46 50.56
CA CYS A 987 30.84 -15.49 49.77
C CYS A 987 32.16 -14.98 49.16
N LEU A 988 32.23 -13.75 48.65
CA LEU A 988 33.48 -13.16 48.17
C LEU A 988 34.51 -12.96 49.30
N LYS A 989 34.09 -12.46 50.47
CA LYS A 989 34.95 -12.30 51.67
C LYS A 989 35.53 -13.64 52.12
N VAL A 990 34.72 -14.71 52.15
CA VAL A 990 35.15 -16.08 52.50
C VAL A 990 36.06 -16.70 51.43
N ASN A 991 35.80 -16.44 50.14
CA ASN A 991 36.57 -16.99 49.02
C ASN A 991 37.76 -16.12 48.58
N LEU A 992 38.14 -15.08 49.33
CA LEU A 992 39.22 -14.13 49.02
C LEU A 992 40.56 -14.77 48.58
N LEU A 993 40.88 -15.97 49.10
CA LEU A 993 42.11 -16.70 48.76
C LEU A 993 42.01 -17.51 47.44
N LYS A 994 40.81 -17.67 46.87
CA LYS A 994 40.54 -18.41 45.62
C LYS A 994 40.37 -17.50 44.40
N ILE A 995 40.05 -16.22 44.63
CA ILE A 995 39.92 -15.19 43.58
C ILE A 995 41.25 -15.08 42.81
N LYS A 996 41.19 -15.19 41.49
CA LYS A 996 42.34 -15.15 40.58
C LYS A 996 42.52 -13.78 39.93
N GLN A 997 41.45 -13.02 39.72
CA GLN A 997 41.55 -11.66 39.19
C GLN A 997 42.03 -10.68 40.28
N ASP A 998 43.24 -10.15 40.15
CA ASP A 998 43.82 -9.20 41.11
C ASP A 998 42.99 -7.91 41.24
N ALA A 999 42.27 -7.48 40.20
CA ALA A 999 41.34 -6.36 40.25
C ALA A 999 40.16 -6.65 41.20
N CYS A 1000 39.47 -7.78 41.01
CA CYS A 1000 38.42 -8.23 41.93
C CYS A 1000 38.96 -8.37 43.36
N ARG A 1001 40.14 -8.96 43.50
CA ARG A 1001 40.80 -9.15 44.79
C ARG A 1001 41.12 -7.82 45.49
N LYS A 1002 41.48 -6.76 44.75
CA LYS A 1002 41.64 -5.41 45.31
C LYS A 1002 40.31 -4.88 45.85
N GLU A 1003 39.21 -5.02 45.12
CA GLU A 1003 37.91 -4.53 45.58
C GLU A 1003 37.37 -5.32 46.79
N VAL A 1004 37.57 -6.64 46.87
CA VAL A 1004 37.24 -7.41 48.09
C VAL A 1004 38.12 -6.99 49.29
N LEU A 1005 39.38 -6.60 49.06
CA LEU A 1005 40.23 -5.99 50.09
C LEU A 1005 39.76 -4.57 50.49
N ASN A 1006 39.24 -3.78 49.55
CA ASN A 1006 38.62 -2.47 49.84
C ASN A 1006 37.36 -2.65 50.70
N MET A 1007 36.45 -3.58 50.35
CA MET A 1007 35.29 -3.93 51.17
C MET A 1007 35.68 -4.38 52.60
N LEU A 1008 36.79 -5.11 52.75
CA LEU A 1008 37.32 -5.47 54.08
C LEU A 1008 37.90 -4.25 54.84
N LYS A 1009 38.45 -3.25 54.15
CA LYS A 1009 38.84 -1.97 54.78
C LYS A 1009 37.63 -1.13 55.20
N GLU A 1010 36.59 -1.10 54.35
CA GLU A 1010 35.35 -0.35 54.54
C GLU A 1010 34.51 -0.92 55.69
N SER A 1011 34.29 -2.24 55.72
CA SER A 1011 33.55 -2.94 56.80
C SER A 1011 34.18 -2.83 58.19
N LYS A 1012 35.48 -2.49 58.28
CA LYS A 1012 36.15 -2.18 59.55
C LYS A 1012 35.78 -0.80 60.10
N ALA A 1013 35.38 0.14 59.23
CA ALA A 1013 35.20 1.55 59.59
C ALA A 1013 33.91 1.83 60.36
N ASP A 1014 32.84 1.05 60.13
CA ASP A 1014 31.64 1.02 60.98
C ASP A 1014 30.90 -0.31 60.82
N ILE A 1015 30.25 -0.82 61.88
CA ILE A 1015 29.61 -2.14 61.86
C ILE A 1015 28.41 -2.19 60.91
N PHE A 1016 27.71 -1.07 60.72
CA PHE A 1016 26.58 -1.00 59.79
C PHE A 1016 26.99 -1.16 58.31
N VAL A 1017 28.28 -1.10 57.98
CA VAL A 1017 28.80 -1.39 56.64
C VAL A 1017 28.90 -2.90 56.36
N ASP A 1018 28.72 -3.75 57.37
CA ASP A 1018 28.65 -5.20 57.21
C ASP A 1018 27.31 -5.74 57.78
N PRO A 1019 26.24 -5.82 56.95
CA PRO A 1019 24.91 -6.23 57.40
C PRO A 1019 24.87 -7.62 58.05
N VAL A 1020 25.72 -8.55 57.60
CA VAL A 1020 25.82 -9.91 58.13
C VAL A 1020 26.39 -9.91 59.55
N LEU A 1021 27.46 -9.15 59.79
CA LEU A 1021 28.01 -8.96 61.15
C LEU A 1021 27.05 -8.16 62.04
N HIS A 1022 26.47 -7.08 61.53
CA HIS A 1022 25.54 -6.24 62.28
C HIS A 1022 24.30 -7.02 62.74
N THR A 1023 23.69 -7.83 61.87
CA THR A 1023 22.53 -8.67 62.25
C THR A 1023 22.92 -9.76 63.24
N ALA A 1024 24.07 -10.43 63.05
CA ALA A 1024 24.58 -11.42 64.00
C ALA A 1024 24.86 -10.83 65.40
N CYS A 1025 25.32 -9.58 65.48
CA CYS A 1025 25.66 -8.88 66.73
C CYS A 1025 24.58 -7.92 67.25
N ALA A 1026 23.39 -7.84 66.65
CA ALA A 1026 22.37 -6.83 66.97
C ALA A 1026 21.92 -6.85 68.45
N LEU A 1027 21.82 -8.05 69.04
CA LEU A 1027 21.47 -8.21 70.46
C LEU A 1027 22.64 -7.84 71.37
N ASP A 1028 23.87 -8.23 71.02
CA ASP A 1028 25.07 -7.88 71.80
C ASP A 1028 25.35 -6.37 71.80
N LEU A 1029 25.14 -5.69 70.67
CA LEU A 1029 25.16 -4.23 70.57
C LEU A 1029 24.17 -3.59 71.56
N LYS A 1030 22.94 -4.12 71.62
CA LYS A 1030 21.88 -3.62 72.52
C LYS A 1030 22.14 -3.93 74.00
N HIS A 1031 22.89 -4.99 74.33
CA HIS A 1031 23.19 -5.37 75.71
C HIS A 1031 24.51 -4.81 76.25
N HIS A 1032 25.51 -4.59 75.39
CA HIS A 1032 26.87 -4.20 75.81
C HIS A 1032 27.33 -2.84 75.27
N CYS A 1033 26.84 -2.40 74.12
CA CYS A 1033 27.30 -1.17 73.45
C CYS A 1033 26.23 -0.06 73.37
N ALA A 1034 25.08 -0.21 74.05
CA ALA A 1034 23.91 0.67 73.91
C ALA A 1034 24.15 2.15 74.26
N ALA A 1035 25.11 2.45 75.14
CA ALA A 1035 25.47 3.83 75.50
C ALA A 1035 26.38 4.51 74.44
N ILE A 1036 26.86 3.77 73.44
CA ILE A 1036 27.81 4.27 72.45
C ILE A 1036 27.05 4.68 71.18
N THR A 1037 27.23 5.93 70.78
CA THR A 1037 26.58 6.48 69.58
C THR A 1037 27.13 5.83 68.29
N PRO A 1038 26.27 5.45 67.32
CA PRO A 1038 26.67 4.96 65.99
C PRO A 1038 27.64 5.88 65.25
N GLY A 1039 28.32 5.37 64.22
CA GLY A 1039 29.30 6.15 63.45
C GLY A 1039 30.73 6.01 63.97
N ARG A 1040 31.69 6.18 63.04
CA ARG A 1040 33.14 6.19 63.27
C ARG A 1040 33.71 4.95 63.96
N GLY A 1041 33.06 3.81 63.76
CA GLY A 1041 33.51 2.51 64.26
C GLY A 1041 33.41 2.35 65.78
N ARG A 1042 32.79 3.29 66.51
CA ARG A 1042 32.77 3.27 67.98
C ARG A 1042 32.08 2.03 68.54
N GLN A 1043 30.98 1.61 67.91
CA GLN A 1043 30.30 0.36 68.25
C GLN A 1043 31.07 -0.89 67.81
N MET A 1044 31.87 -0.81 66.74
CA MET A 1044 32.78 -1.88 66.32
C MET A 1044 33.90 -2.07 67.36
N SER A 1045 34.56 -0.99 67.80
CA SER A 1045 35.59 -1.03 68.85
C SER A 1045 35.04 -1.63 70.15
N CYS A 1046 33.84 -1.23 70.56
CA CYS A 1046 33.15 -1.80 71.73
C CYS A 1046 32.98 -3.32 71.63
N LEU A 1047 32.56 -3.85 70.48
CA LEU A 1047 32.44 -5.30 70.29
C LEU A 1047 33.80 -6.01 70.27
N ILE A 1048 34.84 -5.39 69.68
CA ILE A 1048 36.22 -5.93 69.67
C ILE A 1048 36.80 -5.97 71.10
N GLU A 1049 36.54 -4.96 71.92
CA GLU A 1049 36.89 -4.92 73.34
C GLU A 1049 36.09 -5.95 74.15
N ALA A 1050 34.78 -6.05 73.91
CA ALA A 1050 33.90 -7.04 74.55
C ALA A 1050 34.22 -8.50 74.17
N LEU A 1051 34.82 -8.74 73.00
CA LEU A 1051 35.34 -10.05 72.61
C LEU A 1051 36.62 -10.43 73.39
N GLN A 1052 37.40 -9.43 73.83
CA GLN A 1052 38.65 -9.61 74.56
C GLN A 1052 38.45 -9.71 76.08
N ASP A 1053 37.43 -9.06 76.64
CA ASP A 1053 37.10 -9.22 78.07
C ASP A 1053 36.45 -10.59 78.36
N LYS A 1054 37.15 -11.40 79.15
CA LYS A 1054 36.70 -12.72 79.63
C LYS A 1054 35.42 -12.65 80.49
N ARG A 1055 35.00 -11.46 80.95
CA ARG A 1055 33.77 -11.25 81.73
C ARG A 1055 32.52 -11.11 80.86
N ILE A 1056 32.67 -10.76 79.59
CA ILE A 1056 31.56 -10.53 78.66
C ILE A 1056 31.37 -11.79 77.79
N ARG A 1057 30.11 -12.13 77.50
CA ARG A 1057 29.75 -13.32 76.72
C ARG A 1057 28.79 -12.96 75.60
N LEU A 1058 29.38 -12.48 74.50
CA LEU A 1058 28.72 -12.30 73.21
C LEU A 1058 28.00 -13.58 72.76
N GLN A 1059 26.96 -13.44 71.94
CA GLN A 1059 26.23 -14.55 71.36
C GLN A 1059 27.13 -15.42 70.45
N PRO A 1060 26.87 -16.73 70.29
CA PRO A 1060 27.76 -17.63 69.56
C PRO A 1060 28.03 -17.20 68.11
N GLU A 1061 27.02 -16.74 67.38
CA GLU A 1061 27.18 -16.33 65.97
C GLU A 1061 27.86 -14.95 65.86
N CYS A 1062 27.51 -13.97 66.70
CA CYS A 1062 28.25 -12.70 66.78
C CYS A 1062 29.74 -12.94 67.08
N LYS A 1063 30.03 -13.74 68.11
CA LYS A 1063 31.40 -14.08 68.52
C LYS A 1063 32.18 -14.73 67.38
N LYS A 1064 31.56 -15.66 66.66
CA LYS A 1064 32.17 -16.34 65.52
C LYS A 1064 32.45 -15.36 64.38
N ARG A 1065 31.42 -14.66 63.87
CA ARG A 1065 31.55 -13.73 62.74
C ARG A 1065 32.53 -12.58 63.04
N LEU A 1066 32.52 -12.06 64.26
CA LEU A 1066 33.45 -11.01 64.69
C LEU A 1066 34.90 -11.50 64.71
N GLN A 1067 35.15 -12.73 65.17
CA GLN A 1067 36.48 -13.36 65.10
C GLN A 1067 36.91 -13.58 63.65
N ASP A 1068 36.05 -14.18 62.81
CA ASP A 1068 36.31 -14.41 61.38
C ASP A 1068 36.71 -13.08 60.68
N ARG A 1069 35.99 -11.99 60.99
CA ARG A 1069 36.28 -10.64 60.46
C ARG A 1069 37.59 -10.05 60.98
N ILE A 1070 37.93 -10.22 62.27
CA ILE A 1070 39.22 -9.79 62.83
C ILE A 1070 40.38 -10.48 62.10
N ASP A 1071 40.27 -11.78 61.84
CA ASP A 1071 41.29 -12.53 61.13
C ASP A 1071 41.41 -12.10 59.66
N MET A 1072 40.28 -11.88 58.97
CA MET A 1072 40.22 -11.30 57.61
C MET A 1072 40.85 -9.89 57.54
N TRP A 1073 40.54 -8.99 58.47
CA TRP A 1073 41.17 -7.66 58.53
C TRP A 1073 42.67 -7.76 58.82
N SER A 1074 43.10 -8.73 59.64
CA SER A 1074 44.53 -8.98 59.89
C SER A 1074 45.26 -9.47 58.64
N TYR A 1075 44.58 -10.19 57.75
CA TYR A 1075 45.12 -10.64 56.46
C TYR A 1075 45.16 -9.47 55.47
N ALA A 1076 44.08 -8.71 55.34
CA ALA A 1076 44.03 -7.54 54.46
C ALA A 1076 45.14 -6.53 54.80
N ALA A 1077 45.38 -6.25 56.09
CA ALA A 1077 46.45 -5.37 56.56
C ALA A 1077 47.88 -5.87 56.25
N LYS A 1078 48.08 -7.17 55.97
CA LYS A 1078 49.37 -7.76 55.58
C LYS A 1078 49.58 -7.77 54.05
N VAL A 1079 48.49 -7.71 53.28
CA VAL A 1079 48.49 -7.91 51.81
C VAL A 1079 48.21 -6.62 51.03
N ALA A 1080 47.62 -5.60 51.67
CA ALA A 1080 47.42 -4.28 51.06
C ALA A 1080 48.74 -3.70 50.53
N PRO A 1081 48.83 -3.29 49.25
CA PRO A 1081 50.04 -2.69 48.69
C PRO A 1081 50.27 -1.28 49.26
N ALA A 1082 51.54 -0.92 49.43
CA ALA A 1082 51.93 0.43 49.84
C ALA A 1082 51.72 1.44 48.70
N GLU A 1083 50.71 2.30 48.79
CA GLU A 1083 50.45 3.36 47.82
C GLU A 1083 51.26 4.65 48.11
N ASN A 1084 51.75 4.85 49.35
CA ASN A 1084 52.60 5.98 49.74
C ASN A 1084 53.93 5.54 50.37
N PHE A 1085 54.92 6.44 50.41
CA PHE A 1085 56.20 6.20 51.10
C PHE A 1085 56.07 5.92 52.60
N SER A 1086 55.03 6.46 53.27
CA SER A 1086 54.68 6.10 54.66
C SER A 1086 54.35 4.61 54.78
N ASP A 1087 53.55 4.13 53.84
CA ASP A 1087 52.96 2.79 53.86
C ASP A 1087 54.03 1.77 53.46
N LEU A 1088 54.93 2.17 52.55
CA LEU A 1088 56.12 1.41 52.17
C LEU A 1088 57.11 1.30 53.33
N ALA A 1089 57.31 2.39 54.09
CA ALA A 1089 58.12 2.35 55.31
C ALA A 1089 57.51 1.42 56.36
N VAL A 1090 56.18 1.43 56.53
CA VAL A 1090 55.47 0.47 57.40
C VAL A 1090 55.66 -0.97 56.91
N GLN A 1091 55.40 -1.27 55.62
CA GLN A 1091 55.60 -2.61 55.05
C GLN A 1091 57.04 -3.11 55.24
N VAL A 1092 58.04 -2.27 54.94
CA VAL A 1092 59.46 -2.60 55.13
C VAL A 1092 59.78 -2.86 56.61
N MET A 1093 59.24 -2.07 57.55
CA MET A 1093 59.45 -2.26 58.99
C MET A 1093 58.70 -3.46 59.59
N THR A 1094 57.58 -3.88 58.99
CA THR A 1094 56.85 -5.11 59.36
C THR A 1094 57.38 -6.38 58.68
N SER A 1095 58.20 -6.25 57.63
CA SER A 1095 58.74 -7.39 56.89
C SER A 1095 59.63 -8.30 57.77
N PRO A 1096 59.54 -9.64 57.65
CA PRO A 1096 60.51 -10.54 58.30
C PRO A 1096 61.94 -10.32 57.79
N SER A 1097 62.12 -9.76 56.59
CA SER A 1097 63.42 -9.42 56.01
C SER A 1097 63.83 -7.95 56.21
N LYS A 1098 63.15 -7.19 57.09
CA LYS A 1098 63.41 -5.74 57.31
C LYS A 1098 64.88 -5.37 57.47
N ASN A 1099 65.65 -6.16 58.23
CA ASN A 1099 67.07 -5.92 58.47
C ASN A 1099 67.90 -6.00 57.18
N TYR A 1100 67.55 -6.93 56.29
CA TYR A 1100 68.19 -7.09 54.97
C TYR A 1100 67.80 -5.95 54.03
N ILE A 1101 66.51 -5.58 53.98
CA ILE A 1101 66.04 -4.48 53.12
C ILE A 1101 66.67 -3.14 53.55
N LEU A 1102 66.70 -2.84 54.85
CA LEU A 1102 67.35 -1.65 55.39
C LEU A 1102 68.86 -1.64 55.13
N PHE A 1103 69.53 -2.80 55.25
CA PHE A 1103 70.94 -2.94 54.91
C PHE A 1103 71.22 -2.68 53.42
N VAL A 1104 70.40 -3.22 52.52
CA VAL A 1104 70.52 -2.98 51.08
C VAL A 1104 70.31 -1.51 50.75
N ILE A 1105 69.28 -0.86 51.31
CA ILE A 1105 69.04 0.59 51.13
C ILE A 1105 70.21 1.43 51.65
N ALA A 1106 70.73 1.12 52.84
CA ALA A 1106 71.89 1.80 53.40
C ALA A 1106 73.14 1.62 52.52
N MET A 1107 73.41 0.40 52.05
CA MET A 1107 74.51 0.13 51.13
C MET A 1107 74.34 0.84 49.78
N SER A 1108 73.12 0.94 49.23
CA SER A 1108 72.84 1.71 48.02
C SER A 1108 73.13 3.20 48.21
N LEU A 1109 72.75 3.78 49.35
CA LEU A 1109 73.06 5.17 49.70
C LEU A 1109 74.57 5.38 49.90
N CYS A 1110 75.27 4.44 50.54
CA CYS A 1110 76.72 4.48 50.67
C CYS A 1110 77.43 4.39 49.30
N VAL A 1111 76.97 3.55 48.38
CA VAL A 1111 77.51 3.47 47.01
C VAL A 1111 77.25 4.75 46.23
N LEU A 1112 76.05 5.33 46.29
CA LEU A 1112 75.73 6.61 45.67
C LEU A 1112 76.59 7.76 46.25
N PHE A 1113 76.82 7.76 47.56
CA PHE A 1113 77.70 8.73 48.23
C PHE A 1113 79.17 8.57 47.82
N LEU A 1114 79.68 7.33 47.71
CA LEU A 1114 81.03 7.04 47.24
C LEU A 1114 81.22 7.41 45.77
N VAL A 1115 80.25 7.10 44.90
CA VAL A 1115 80.24 7.55 43.48
C VAL A 1115 80.21 9.07 43.41
N GLY A 1116 79.38 9.74 44.21
CA GLY A 1116 79.34 11.20 44.31
C GLY A 1116 80.69 11.81 44.74
N LEU A 1117 81.38 11.22 45.71
CA LEU A 1117 82.72 11.63 46.15
C LEU A 1117 83.80 11.39 45.08
N LEU A 1118 83.70 10.33 44.30
CA LEU A 1118 84.62 10.01 43.21
C LEU A 1118 84.41 10.97 42.02
N CYS A 1119 83.17 11.13 41.55
CA CYS A 1119 82.83 12.07 40.48
C CYS A 1119 83.12 13.53 40.89
N GLY A 1120 82.87 13.90 42.14
CA GLY A 1120 83.21 15.22 42.71
C GLY A 1120 84.71 15.51 42.81
N ARG A 1121 85.58 14.50 42.69
CA ARG A 1121 87.03 14.68 42.53
C ARG A 1121 87.47 14.83 41.08
N ILE A 1122 86.72 14.28 40.12
CA ILE A 1122 86.99 14.44 38.68
C ILE A 1122 86.68 15.89 38.25
N THR A 1123 85.52 16.42 38.63
CA THR A 1123 85.12 17.80 38.28
C THR A 1123 86.08 18.86 38.82
N LYS A 1124 86.70 18.63 39.99
CA LYS A 1124 87.70 19.54 40.59
C LYS A 1124 89.05 19.62 39.85
N ARG A 1125 89.35 18.72 38.90
CA ARG A 1125 90.52 18.88 38.01
C ARG A 1125 90.20 19.78 36.81
N VAL A 1126 89.03 19.60 36.18
CA VAL A 1126 88.61 20.34 34.98
C VAL A 1126 88.56 21.86 35.22
N THR A 1127 88.16 22.29 36.42
CA THR A 1127 88.07 23.71 36.78
C THR A 1127 89.42 24.45 36.92
N ARG A 1128 90.58 23.79 36.71
CA ARG A 1128 91.90 24.43 36.82
C ARG A 1128 92.55 24.76 35.47
N GLU A 1129 92.15 24.12 34.38
CA GLU A 1129 92.67 24.44 33.03
C GLU A 1129 91.86 25.54 32.33
N LEU A 1130 90.59 25.73 32.72
CA LEU A 1130 89.68 26.77 32.18
C LEU A 1130 89.87 28.16 32.82
N LYS A 1131 91.09 28.52 33.25
CA LYS A 1131 91.35 29.82 33.89
C LYS A 1131 92.66 30.53 33.49
N ASP A 1132 93.41 29.98 32.54
CA ASP A 1132 94.60 30.61 31.93
C ASP A 1132 94.44 30.68 30.38
N ARG A 1133 93.26 31.10 29.92
CA ARG A 1133 92.92 31.50 28.55
C ARG A 1133 91.87 32.60 28.56
#